data_AF-A0A5N5UV12-F1
#
_entry.id   AF-A0A5N5UV12-F1
#
_cell.length_a   1.000
_cell.length_b   1.000
_cell.length_c   1.000
_cell.angle_alpha   90.00
_cell.angle_beta   90.00
_cell.angle_gamma   90.00
#
_symmetry.space_group_name_H-M   'P 1'
#
loop_
_entity.id
_entity.type
_entity.pdbx_description
1 polymer ?
#
loop_
_entity_poly.entity_id
_entity_poly.type
_entity_poly.pdbx_seq_one_letter_code
_entity_poly.pdbx_strand_id
1 'polypeptide(L)'
;MGRLAVALGIGAAVITGYGCGPAWAQEQSDDAPAQTAEPSDQTEPTEPTEQTEPSEPAETGDDDDPEDDLDLDDDFEDLDDLEDDIEDLEDDIAAEPEPVAEESHGTDLSALQPDNDPPPVAEPDDPVDEPLPEPEDQAFFRFAAQTEEPESTAVQSFTTQGLGTTAVITPPKVPSLRPWPTAFDPATAINYVVDLVTDFVNMVLSPFTAGLPAAPSGDLALWTVLAWVRREFFNSTPTIAYDPTTNSQTFDENGDPVIIGNINASDVDGDKLTYTLIGRPRYGGVVEIAEDGTFTYRPMNAMAAVGGYDEFIVVVDDEAAGFHLNGPLGLLQFVPVIGNLLVPGGGHRVARTIRVEVAPVEGVDLSFPTDFHWGVAHSGFQAEGGPGVPIDTNSDWYRWVHDTFNQLFGLTNGVPEDGPGAYLNYDEDAALASDELKMNTFRIGIEWSRIFPNSTASVDIRDEGGSITLADLQALDALANQDEVQHYRDVLASLRAHGLEPMVTVTHFTLPVWINDPSSRLLIQLGLPVSAAGWLSPGTATEFEKYAAYLAWKFGDQVDNWATLNEPVPPVLTQYFAIPGLVPSWPPGVIRPDLASTFLVNQAKAHVAAYDAIHAWDTVSATDGQPAAFVGFTNNMLPNRPANPINPLDVDAADAWNRMFNEWFLNAVIDGWVDANLDGIKTPDEIHPEFVGKTDFVGVQYYGSEKMTGIGFAPIPGFPFFRGIPQRCNPSSPTCSDFNQPIDPGGFREVLEIAASYGKPLWVTENGIADANDTKRPGYIATHIAVVQDLVAHGTDIRGYTYWSFVDNLEWSEGYHLQFGLYGSDPTTPELERIPKPASIGTISAIAGSNGLPLWILEQYVRNL
;
A
#
# COMPACT_ATOMS: atom_id res chain seq x y z
N MET A 1 -5.15 15.14 41.80
CA MET A 1 -4.25 16.30 41.54
C MET A 1 -2.90 16.04 42.19
N GLY A 2 -1.81 16.55 41.59
CA GLY A 2 -0.57 16.86 42.32
C GLY A 2 0.46 15.74 42.53
N ARG A 3 1.10 15.25 41.44
CA ARG A 3 2.52 14.81 41.42
C ARG A 3 3.05 14.41 40.02
N LEU A 4 2.96 15.32 39.04
CA LEU A 4 3.85 15.28 37.87
C LEU A 4 4.05 16.70 37.32
N ALA A 5 5.10 17.37 37.80
CA ALA A 5 5.55 18.69 37.34
C ALA A 5 7.05 18.82 37.67
N VAL A 6 7.76 19.68 36.91
CA VAL A 6 9.22 19.84 36.92
C VAL A 6 9.99 18.68 36.28
N ALA A 7 10.02 18.68 34.94
CA ALA A 7 11.03 17.95 34.14
C ALA A 7 11.47 18.70 32.86
N LEU A 8 10.94 19.91 32.58
CA LEU A 8 11.45 20.82 31.56
C LEU A 8 11.66 22.20 32.18
N GLY A 9 12.92 22.58 32.36
CA GLY A 9 13.32 23.86 32.93
C GLY A 9 14.38 24.54 32.07
N ILE A 10 13.95 25.48 31.23
CA ILE A 10 14.81 26.53 30.68
C ILE A 10 14.24 27.85 31.17
N GLY A 11 15.07 28.67 31.81
CA GLY A 11 14.65 29.95 32.37
C GLY A 11 15.65 31.05 32.05
N ALA A 12 15.12 32.22 31.72
CA ALA A 12 15.86 33.47 31.68
C ALA A 12 15.00 34.56 32.33
N ALA A 13 15.52 35.19 33.38
CA ALA A 13 14.95 36.37 34.02
C ALA A 13 16.01 37.48 34.02
N VAL A 14 15.61 38.73 34.32
CA VAL A 14 16.33 39.72 35.18
C VAL A 14 15.88 41.18 34.92
N ILE A 15 15.36 41.86 35.97
CA ILE A 15 15.41 43.34 36.25
C ILE A 15 14.67 44.28 35.25
N THR A 16 13.93 45.36 35.58
CA THR A 16 13.34 46.03 36.79
C THR A 16 12.22 46.97 36.27
N GLY A 17 11.32 47.63 37.02
CA GLY A 17 11.10 47.86 38.46
C GLY A 17 10.39 49.23 38.68
N TYR A 18 9.82 49.47 39.86
CA TYR A 18 8.93 50.61 40.23
C TYR A 18 7.50 50.62 39.62
N GLY A 19 6.45 51.10 40.30
CA GLY A 19 6.40 51.44 41.74
C GLY A 19 5.46 52.58 42.18
N CYS A 20 4.14 52.44 42.05
CA CYS A 20 3.07 53.22 42.72
C CYS A 20 1.76 52.40 42.68
N GLY A 21 0.74 52.57 43.54
CA GLY A 21 0.51 53.42 44.72
C GLY A 21 -0.95 53.21 45.21
N PRO A 22 -1.30 53.25 46.52
CA PRO A 22 -2.50 52.55 47.03
C PRO A 22 -3.66 53.43 47.54
N ALA A 23 -4.90 52.89 47.54
CA ALA A 23 -6.02 53.16 48.48
C ALA A 23 -7.31 52.40 48.04
N TRP A 24 -8.37 52.26 48.84
CA TRP A 24 -8.58 51.64 50.19
C TRP A 24 -10.09 51.75 50.53
N ALA A 25 -10.67 50.77 51.25
CA ALA A 25 -12.03 50.79 51.84
C ALA A 25 -13.25 50.83 50.85
N GLN A 26 -14.50 50.54 51.24
CA GLN A 26 -15.06 50.36 52.61
C GLN A 26 -16.28 49.38 52.67
N GLU A 27 -16.39 48.69 53.81
CA GLU A 27 -17.54 48.11 54.59
C GLU A 27 -18.97 48.12 53.97
N GLN A 28 -19.85 47.13 54.24
CA GLN A 28 -20.47 46.89 55.56
C GLN A 28 -21.04 45.46 55.78
N SER A 29 -21.70 45.21 56.92
CA SER A 29 -21.99 43.92 57.57
C SER A 29 -23.49 43.53 57.62
N ASP A 30 -23.81 42.30 58.07
CA ASP A 30 -24.50 42.04 59.36
C ASP A 30 -24.76 40.53 59.66
N ASP A 31 -24.51 40.15 60.93
CA ASP A 31 -25.00 39.04 61.81
C ASP A 31 -25.84 37.82 61.32
N ALA A 32 -25.92 36.65 62.01
CA ALA A 32 -25.19 35.92 63.09
C ALA A 32 -26.04 34.67 63.52
N PRO A 33 -25.65 33.77 64.48
CA PRO A 33 -24.34 33.31 65.00
C PRO A 33 -24.15 31.78 64.63
N ALA A 34 -23.78 30.73 65.41
CA ALA A 34 -23.38 30.49 66.82
C ALA A 34 -22.65 29.12 67.06
N GLN A 35 -21.69 29.11 68.01
CA GLN A 35 -21.39 28.17 69.14
C GLN A 35 -21.67 26.63 69.06
N THR A 36 -20.90 25.70 69.67
CA THR A 36 -19.52 25.60 70.27
C THR A 36 -19.26 24.14 70.74
N ALA A 37 -18.05 23.56 70.61
CA ALA A 37 -17.37 22.65 71.59
C ALA A 37 -16.01 22.07 71.09
N GLU A 38 -15.07 21.86 72.03
CA GLU A 38 -13.74 21.19 71.95
C GLU A 38 -13.49 20.49 73.35
N PRO A 39 -12.34 19.86 73.76
CA PRO A 39 -10.99 19.74 73.15
C PRO A 39 -10.19 18.39 73.34
N SER A 40 -9.03 18.28 72.66
CA SER A 40 -7.73 17.66 73.11
C SER A 40 -7.65 16.14 73.50
N ASP A 41 -6.51 15.42 73.56
CA ASP A 41 -5.07 15.81 73.66
C ASP A 41 -4.07 14.64 73.34
N GLN A 42 -2.79 14.95 72.99
CA GLN A 42 -1.49 14.23 73.28
C GLN A 42 -1.27 12.67 73.06
N THR A 43 -0.11 12.06 72.72
CA THR A 43 1.29 12.48 72.33
C THR A 43 2.14 11.36 71.65
N GLU A 44 3.32 11.76 71.12
CA GLU A 44 4.55 11.10 70.56
C GLU A 44 5.43 10.23 71.54
N PRO A 45 6.71 9.77 71.25
CA PRO A 45 7.38 9.20 70.02
C PRO A 45 8.45 8.04 70.22
N THR A 46 8.96 7.46 69.12
CA THR A 46 10.36 6.90 68.88
C THR A 46 10.87 5.64 69.66
N GLU A 47 12.06 5.00 69.49
CA GLU A 47 13.38 5.30 68.81
C GLU A 47 14.06 4.00 68.17
N PRO A 48 15.41 3.69 68.05
CA PRO A 48 15.96 2.98 66.84
C PRO A 48 17.00 1.81 66.99
N THR A 49 17.50 1.27 65.84
CA THR A 49 18.79 0.54 65.57
C THR A 49 19.02 -0.90 66.13
N GLU A 50 19.95 -1.77 65.64
CA GLU A 50 21.15 -1.63 64.77
C GLU A 50 21.39 -2.84 63.79
N GLN A 51 22.64 -3.25 63.47
CA GLN A 51 23.05 -4.08 62.29
C GLN A 51 23.98 -5.29 62.67
N THR A 52 24.59 -6.16 61.82
CA THR A 52 24.79 -6.30 60.34
C THR A 52 25.20 -7.75 59.93
N GLU A 53 24.87 -8.22 58.69
CA GLU A 53 25.59 -9.21 57.80
C GLU A 53 26.06 -10.63 58.30
N PRO A 54 26.43 -11.61 57.41
CA PRO A 54 26.07 -11.88 56.00
C PRO A 54 25.81 -13.40 55.66
N SER A 55 25.60 -13.69 54.36
CA SER A 55 25.78 -14.97 53.61
C SER A 55 24.65 -16.02 53.49
N GLU A 56 24.47 -16.49 52.25
CA GLU A 56 23.69 -17.63 51.71
C GLU A 56 24.43 -18.99 51.92
N PRO A 57 23.83 -20.21 51.78
CA PRO A 57 22.89 -20.60 50.70
C PRO A 57 21.80 -21.70 50.94
N ALA A 58 20.95 -21.86 49.92
CA ALA A 58 20.26 -23.05 49.35
C ALA A 58 19.84 -24.32 50.14
N GLU A 59 18.62 -24.76 49.78
CA GLU A 59 18.11 -26.15 49.60
C GLU A 59 17.66 -27.05 50.78
N THR A 60 16.81 -28.04 50.42
CA THR A 60 16.01 -28.99 51.25
C THR A 60 14.87 -28.37 52.08
N GLY A 61 13.72 -29.02 52.30
CA GLY A 61 13.18 -30.25 51.71
C GLY A 61 11.99 -30.83 52.53
N ASP A 62 10.87 -31.05 51.84
CA ASP A 62 9.77 -32.03 52.10
C ASP A 62 8.83 -31.96 53.34
N ASP A 63 7.62 -32.52 53.13
CA ASP A 63 6.59 -33.16 53.99
C ASP A 63 5.61 -32.41 54.95
N ASP A 64 4.31 -32.61 54.63
CA ASP A 64 3.13 -33.06 55.43
C ASP A 64 2.38 -32.25 56.53
N ASP A 65 1.08 -32.02 56.24
CA ASP A 65 -0.22 -32.42 56.88
C ASP A 65 -0.30 -32.80 58.40
N PRO A 66 -1.49 -32.77 59.09
CA PRO A 66 -2.62 -33.71 58.82
C PRO A 66 -4.10 -33.23 59.08
N GLU A 67 -5.05 -33.86 58.35
CA GLU A 67 -6.39 -34.38 58.78
C GLU A 67 -7.49 -33.37 59.28
N ASP A 68 -8.82 -33.62 59.24
CA ASP A 68 -9.62 -34.88 59.37
C ASP A 68 -11.06 -34.73 58.75
N ASP A 69 -11.53 -35.74 57.98
CA ASP A 69 -12.84 -36.47 58.04
C ASP A 69 -14.26 -35.77 58.08
N LEU A 70 -15.39 -36.23 57.47
CA LEU A 70 -15.84 -37.50 56.81
C LEU A 70 -16.99 -37.31 55.76
N ASP A 71 -17.11 -38.28 54.82
CA ASP A 71 -18.26 -38.95 54.15
C ASP A 71 -19.45 -38.24 53.44
N LEU A 72 -19.70 -38.61 52.16
CA LEU A 72 -20.63 -39.70 51.76
C LEU A 72 -20.74 -39.92 50.22
N ASP A 73 -20.26 -41.09 49.76
CA ASP A 73 -20.84 -42.12 48.86
C ASP A 73 -21.61 -41.77 47.55
N ASP A 74 -21.51 -42.51 46.42
CA ASP A 74 -20.49 -43.46 45.89
C ASP A 74 -20.83 -43.88 44.40
N ASP A 75 -20.14 -44.91 43.89
CA ASP A 75 -20.43 -45.84 42.76
C ASP A 75 -19.88 -45.53 41.34
N PHE A 76 -18.67 -46.06 41.08
CA PHE A 76 -18.16 -46.54 39.78
C PHE A 76 -17.20 -47.73 40.05
N GLU A 77 -17.26 -48.82 39.28
CA GLU A 77 -16.28 -49.94 39.34
C GLU A 77 -15.98 -50.51 37.93
N ASP A 78 -14.79 -51.09 37.79
CA ASP A 78 -14.16 -51.57 36.55
C ASP A 78 -14.46 -53.05 36.19
N LEU A 79 -13.87 -53.57 35.11
CA LEU A 79 -12.86 -54.65 35.14
C LEU A 79 -12.41 -55.14 33.74
N ASP A 80 -11.20 -55.72 33.70
CA ASP A 80 -10.45 -56.10 32.49
C ASP A 80 -10.65 -57.54 31.95
N ASP A 81 -10.09 -57.76 30.75
CA ASP A 81 -9.54 -59.00 30.15
C ASP A 81 -10.37 -60.30 30.01
N LEU A 82 -10.40 -60.85 28.78
CA LEU A 82 -9.95 -62.22 28.47
C LEU A 82 -9.81 -62.50 26.95
N GLU A 83 -8.97 -63.46 26.58
CA GLU A 83 -8.52 -63.78 25.21
C GLU A 83 -9.29 -64.94 24.50
N ASP A 84 -8.98 -65.09 23.21
CA ASP A 84 -8.88 -66.33 22.39
C ASP A 84 -10.04 -66.94 21.56
N ASP A 85 -9.57 -67.55 20.45
CA ASP A 85 -10.11 -68.64 19.61
C ASP A 85 -11.19 -68.40 18.50
N ILE A 86 -10.68 -68.14 17.28
CA ILE A 86 -10.48 -69.14 16.19
C ILE A 86 -11.22 -69.06 14.81
N GLU A 87 -10.40 -69.23 13.76
CA GLU A 87 -10.61 -69.71 12.35
C GLU A 87 -11.35 -68.89 11.25
N ASP A 88 -10.55 -68.55 10.22
CA ASP A 88 -10.73 -68.68 8.75
C ASP A 88 -11.75 -67.80 7.98
N LEU A 89 -11.34 -67.04 6.95
CA LEU A 89 -10.64 -67.55 5.76
C LEU A 89 -9.66 -66.57 5.07
N GLU A 90 -8.49 -67.14 4.76
CA GLU A 90 -7.46 -66.82 3.76
C GLU A 90 -8.05 -66.76 2.29
N ASP A 91 -7.44 -66.23 1.21
CA ASP A 91 -6.09 -65.66 1.04
C ASP A 91 -5.82 -64.89 -0.29
N ASP A 92 -4.73 -64.08 -0.26
CA ASP A 92 -3.62 -63.88 -1.23
C ASP A 92 -3.63 -63.22 -2.65
N ILE A 93 -2.44 -62.64 -2.92
CA ILE A 93 -1.65 -62.44 -4.18
C ILE A 93 -1.91 -61.29 -5.19
N ALA A 94 -0.89 -60.42 -5.17
CA ALA A 94 -0.43 -59.33 -6.04
C ALA A 94 -0.13 -59.57 -7.55
N ALA A 95 0.18 -58.44 -8.20
CA ALA A 95 1.09 -58.22 -9.34
C ALA A 95 0.52 -58.22 -10.79
N GLU A 96 1.15 -57.37 -11.62
CA GLU A 96 0.82 -57.04 -13.03
C GLU A 96 1.27 -58.16 -14.02
N PRO A 97 0.82 -58.15 -15.31
CA PRO A 97 1.41 -57.23 -16.31
C PRO A 97 0.49 -56.75 -17.47
N GLU A 98 0.95 -55.73 -18.20
CA GLU A 98 0.54 -55.38 -19.58
C GLU A 98 1.01 -56.43 -20.63
N PRO A 99 0.60 -56.34 -21.92
CA PRO A 99 -0.72 -56.02 -22.50
C PRO A 99 -1.12 -57.03 -23.61
N VAL A 100 -2.27 -56.86 -24.29
CA VAL A 100 -2.51 -57.13 -25.75
C VAL A 100 -3.99 -56.92 -26.13
N ALA A 101 -4.25 -56.55 -27.39
CA ALA A 101 -5.58 -56.22 -27.93
C ALA A 101 -6.48 -57.42 -28.28
N GLU A 102 -7.79 -57.16 -28.45
CA GLU A 102 -8.72 -58.03 -29.19
C GLU A 102 -8.99 -57.50 -30.62
N GLU A 103 -9.13 -58.42 -31.57
CA GLU A 103 -9.69 -58.16 -32.90
C GLU A 103 -11.20 -58.50 -32.93
N SER A 104 -11.97 -57.89 -33.84
CA SER A 104 -12.54 -58.67 -34.95
C SER A 104 -13.32 -57.87 -36.02
N HIS A 105 -13.28 -58.45 -37.22
CA HIS A 105 -13.80 -58.03 -38.53
C HIS A 105 -15.28 -57.59 -38.62
N GLY A 106 -15.70 -56.83 -39.65
CA GLY A 106 -14.92 -56.22 -40.75
C GLY A 106 -15.58 -56.32 -42.15
N THR A 107 -14.73 -56.26 -43.18
CA THR A 107 -14.98 -56.39 -44.65
C THR A 107 -15.71 -55.25 -45.40
N ASP A 108 -14.95 -54.64 -46.33
CA ASP A 108 -15.34 -53.69 -47.38
C ASP A 108 -16.09 -54.36 -48.55
N LEU A 109 -16.85 -53.53 -49.32
CA LEU A 109 -16.93 -53.69 -50.77
C LEU A 109 -17.09 -52.33 -51.51
N SER A 110 -15.99 -51.92 -52.16
CA SER A 110 -15.91 -51.42 -53.56
C SER A 110 -15.74 -49.91 -53.88
N ALA A 111 -14.47 -49.57 -54.15
CA ALA A 111 -13.97 -48.93 -55.39
C ALA A 111 -14.41 -47.51 -55.81
N LEU A 112 -13.43 -46.60 -55.90
CA LEU A 112 -12.87 -46.13 -57.19
C LEU A 112 -11.50 -45.41 -57.02
N GLN A 113 -10.65 -45.52 -58.06
CA GLN A 113 -9.27 -44.97 -58.22
C GLN A 113 -9.29 -43.54 -58.83
N PRO A 114 -8.16 -42.79 -59.07
CA PRO A 114 -6.75 -43.24 -59.20
C PRO A 114 -5.63 -42.39 -58.51
N ASP A 115 -4.39 -42.87 -58.70
CA ASP A 115 -3.10 -42.46 -58.14
C ASP A 115 -2.33 -41.40 -58.99
N ASN A 116 -1.18 -40.86 -58.48
CA ASN A 116 0.19 -40.90 -59.09
C ASN A 116 1.20 -39.80 -58.59
N ASP A 117 2.49 -40.16 -58.50
CA ASP A 117 3.70 -39.33 -58.25
C ASP A 117 4.52 -39.07 -59.57
N PRO A 118 5.80 -38.56 -59.55
CA PRO A 118 6.37 -37.24 -59.20
C PRO A 118 7.06 -36.63 -60.48
N PRO A 119 8.33 -36.12 -60.58
CA PRO A 119 9.27 -35.30 -59.75
C PRO A 119 9.61 -33.95 -60.52
N PRO A 120 10.83 -33.30 -60.57
CA PRO A 120 12.10 -33.35 -59.79
C PRO A 120 12.83 -32.01 -59.43
N VAL A 121 13.86 -32.14 -58.58
CA VAL A 121 15.11 -31.35 -58.33
C VAL A 121 15.55 -30.22 -59.30
N ALA A 122 15.90 -29.02 -58.75
CA ALA A 122 17.18 -28.27 -58.96
C ALA A 122 17.24 -26.84 -58.34
N GLU A 123 18.44 -26.37 -57.94
CA GLU A 123 18.85 -24.96 -57.66
C GLU A 123 19.45 -24.31 -58.95
N PRO A 124 20.00 -23.06 -59.03
CA PRO A 124 20.26 -22.01 -58.00
C PRO A 124 20.03 -20.51 -58.44
N ASP A 125 20.53 -19.58 -57.60
CA ASP A 125 21.06 -18.22 -57.86
C ASP A 125 20.16 -16.98 -58.17
N ASP A 126 20.61 -15.86 -57.56
CA ASP A 126 20.32 -14.41 -57.61
C ASP A 126 20.53 -13.70 -59.00
N PRO A 127 20.35 -12.35 -59.19
CA PRO A 127 19.49 -11.31 -58.54
C PRO A 127 18.84 -10.27 -59.54
N VAL A 128 18.38 -9.09 -59.04
CA VAL A 128 18.28 -7.72 -59.69
C VAL A 128 16.91 -7.17 -60.21
N ASP A 129 16.59 -5.96 -59.71
CA ASP A 129 15.77 -4.78 -60.15
C ASP A 129 14.53 -4.84 -61.10
N GLU A 130 13.43 -4.24 -60.61
CA GLU A 130 12.48 -3.26 -61.24
C GLU A 130 11.77 -3.50 -62.61
N PRO A 131 10.68 -2.76 -62.96
CA PRO A 131 9.89 -1.77 -62.22
C PRO A 131 8.36 -2.05 -62.17
N LEU A 132 7.59 -1.11 -61.57
CA LEU A 132 6.11 -1.05 -61.54
C LEU A 132 5.45 -0.99 -62.94
N PRO A 133 4.15 -1.34 -63.03
CA PRO A 133 3.17 -0.25 -63.22
C PRO A 133 1.84 -0.38 -62.45
N GLU A 134 1.37 0.76 -61.96
CA GLU A 134 -0.04 1.09 -61.62
C GLU A 134 -0.80 1.62 -62.86
N PRO A 135 -2.11 1.98 -62.81
CA PRO A 135 -3.14 1.82 -61.74
C PRO A 135 -4.47 1.19 -62.26
N GLU A 136 -5.49 1.08 -61.39
CA GLU A 136 -6.83 1.68 -61.67
C GLU A 136 -7.67 1.82 -60.38
N ASP A 137 -8.47 2.90 -60.30
CA ASP A 137 -9.13 3.37 -59.05
C ASP A 137 -10.48 2.71 -58.70
N GLN A 138 -10.80 2.73 -57.40
CA GLN A 138 -12.06 3.40 -56.98
C GLN A 138 -12.03 3.89 -55.52
N ALA A 139 -12.59 5.08 -55.28
CA ALA A 139 -12.42 5.85 -54.06
C ALA A 139 -13.76 6.25 -53.39
N PHE A 140 -13.71 6.68 -52.14
CA PHE A 140 -14.77 7.45 -51.48
C PHE A 140 -14.23 8.70 -50.76
N PHE A 141 -15.14 9.62 -50.42
CA PHE A 141 -14.84 11.07 -50.44
C PHE A 141 -14.40 11.72 -49.10
N ARG A 142 -13.66 12.83 -49.24
CA ARG A 142 -13.54 13.94 -48.27
C ARG A 142 -14.05 15.25 -48.90
N PHE A 143 -14.37 16.24 -48.08
CA PHE A 143 -14.36 17.69 -48.37
C PHE A 143 -13.60 18.36 -47.21
N ALA A 144 -12.44 19.00 -47.42
CA ALA A 144 -12.23 20.38 -47.90
C ALA A 144 -12.67 21.43 -46.84
N ALA A 145 -11.84 22.24 -46.17
CA ALA A 145 -10.48 22.81 -46.36
C ALA A 145 -10.39 24.11 -47.20
N GLN A 146 -9.69 25.13 -46.67
CA GLN A 146 -9.15 26.41 -47.21
C GLN A 146 -8.44 27.13 -46.01
N THR A 147 -7.42 28.00 -46.08
CA THR A 147 -6.60 28.74 -47.09
C THR A 147 -5.32 29.24 -46.35
N GLU A 148 -4.16 29.64 -46.89
CA GLU A 148 -3.58 29.75 -48.27
C GLU A 148 -2.03 29.60 -48.18
N GLU A 149 -1.20 30.17 -49.07
CA GLU A 149 0.27 29.90 -49.20
C GLU A 149 1.23 31.13 -49.06
N PRO A 150 2.58 30.96 -49.06
CA PRO A 150 3.56 31.96 -48.57
C PRO A 150 4.49 32.63 -49.62
N GLU A 151 5.28 33.63 -49.19
CA GLU A 151 6.48 34.19 -49.88
C GLU A 151 7.36 34.96 -48.84
N SER A 152 8.69 35.20 -48.97
CA SER A 152 9.72 34.79 -49.95
C SER A 152 11.15 34.95 -49.37
N THR A 153 12.16 34.26 -49.95
CA THR A 153 13.61 34.62 -50.13
C THR A 153 14.48 35.14 -48.94
N ALA A 154 15.83 35.08 -48.91
CA ALA A 154 16.89 34.66 -49.85
C ALA A 154 18.12 34.05 -49.11
N VAL A 155 19.02 33.39 -49.84
CA VAL A 155 20.28 32.79 -49.34
C VAL A 155 21.46 33.77 -49.37
N GLN A 156 22.36 33.71 -48.39
CA GLN A 156 23.78 34.07 -48.52
C GLN A 156 24.70 32.98 -47.94
N SER A 157 26.00 33.04 -48.26
CA SER A 157 26.76 31.83 -48.59
C SER A 157 28.15 31.71 -47.95
N PHE A 158 28.45 30.50 -47.47
CA PHE A 158 29.77 29.88 -47.27
C PHE A 158 30.90 30.64 -46.55
N THR A 159 31.44 29.99 -45.51
CA THR A 159 32.87 29.59 -45.54
C THR A 159 33.13 28.38 -44.66
N THR A 160 33.88 27.39 -45.17
CA THR A 160 34.35 26.24 -44.39
C THR A 160 35.81 26.44 -43.98
N GLN A 161 36.09 26.35 -42.69
CA GLN A 161 37.38 25.90 -42.18
C GLN A 161 37.13 24.86 -41.09
N GLY A 162 37.66 23.66 -41.29
CA GLY A 162 37.69 22.63 -40.26
C GLY A 162 39.05 22.59 -39.58
N LEU A 163 39.05 22.27 -38.30
CA LEU A 163 40.16 21.63 -37.60
C LEU A 163 39.55 20.63 -36.62
N GLY A 164 40.07 19.41 -36.59
CA GLY A 164 39.44 18.31 -35.86
C GLY A 164 39.77 18.34 -34.38
N THR A 165 38.74 18.18 -33.55
CA THR A 165 38.84 17.58 -32.22
C THR A 165 37.80 16.47 -32.16
N THR A 166 38.23 15.23 -31.90
CA THR A 166 37.32 14.15 -31.52
C THR A 166 36.58 14.58 -30.27
N ALA A 167 35.27 14.83 -30.40
CA ALA A 167 34.41 15.05 -29.24
C ALA A 167 34.35 13.73 -28.47
N VAL A 168 35.08 13.65 -27.37
CA VAL A 168 34.85 12.61 -26.35
C VAL A 168 33.42 12.85 -25.87
N ILE A 169 32.52 11.92 -26.18
CA ILE A 169 31.20 11.90 -25.57
C ILE A 169 31.46 11.71 -24.09
N THR A 170 31.28 12.78 -23.33
CA THR A 170 31.40 12.70 -21.88
C THR A 170 30.14 11.98 -21.43
N PRO A 171 30.23 10.89 -20.65
CA PRO A 171 29.03 10.22 -20.16
C PRO A 171 28.14 11.24 -19.45
N PRO A 172 26.81 11.15 -19.60
CA PRO A 172 25.89 12.16 -19.14
C PRO A 172 26.14 12.45 -17.67
N LYS A 173 26.52 13.69 -17.37
CA LYS A 173 26.79 14.11 -15.99
C LYS A 173 25.44 14.33 -15.29
N VAL A 174 24.79 13.21 -14.97
CA VAL A 174 23.66 13.15 -14.04
C VAL A 174 24.01 14.05 -12.86
N PRO A 175 23.16 15.01 -12.49
CA PRO A 175 23.40 15.81 -11.31
C PRO A 175 23.64 14.87 -10.12
N SER A 176 24.62 15.21 -9.29
CA SER A 176 24.37 15.00 -7.87
C SER A 176 23.17 15.87 -7.55
N LEU A 177 21.98 15.26 -7.55
CA LEU A 177 20.92 15.66 -6.64
C LEU A 177 21.61 15.88 -5.29
N ARG A 178 21.38 17.08 -4.76
CA ARG A 178 22.43 17.82 -4.04
C ARG A 178 22.96 16.99 -2.88
N PRO A 179 24.23 17.16 -2.46
CA PRO A 179 24.56 16.83 -1.07
C PRO A 179 23.57 17.63 -0.20
N TRP A 180 22.61 16.92 0.40
CA TRP A 180 21.82 17.40 1.53
C TRP A 180 22.81 18.02 2.51
N PRO A 181 22.56 19.20 3.10
CA PRO A 181 23.57 19.94 3.84
C PRO A 181 24.25 19.03 4.88
N THR A 182 25.51 18.64 4.61
CA THR A 182 26.24 17.60 5.36
C THR A 182 26.80 18.14 6.66
N ALA A 183 25.93 18.80 7.40
CA ALA A 183 26.04 19.18 8.79
C ALA A 183 24.60 19.47 9.26
N PHE A 184 24.20 18.86 10.37
CA PHE A 184 23.21 19.48 11.25
C PHE A 184 23.86 20.76 11.78
N ASP A 185 23.82 21.85 11.02
CA ASP A 185 24.22 23.16 11.49
C ASP A 185 23.18 23.63 12.51
N PRO A 186 23.54 23.77 13.80
CA PRO A 186 22.60 24.22 14.81
C PRO A 186 22.09 25.63 14.49
N ALA A 187 22.87 26.47 13.78
CA ALA A 187 22.39 27.76 13.34
C ALA A 187 21.34 27.64 12.23
N THR A 188 21.42 26.68 11.31
CA THR A 188 20.38 26.43 10.31
C THR A 188 19.12 25.80 10.92
N ALA A 189 19.25 24.93 11.92
CA ALA A 189 18.10 24.41 12.66
C ALA A 189 17.45 25.48 13.57
N ILE A 190 18.26 26.30 14.24
CA ILE A 190 17.77 27.44 15.04
C ILE A 190 17.21 28.52 14.13
N ASN A 191 17.82 28.83 12.99
CA ASN A 191 17.25 29.77 12.01
C ASN A 191 15.96 29.19 11.43
N TYR A 192 15.87 27.91 11.07
CA TYR A 192 14.58 27.33 10.65
C TYR A 192 13.51 27.46 11.74
N VAL A 193 13.84 27.23 13.01
CA VAL A 193 12.87 27.44 14.12
C VAL A 193 12.58 28.92 14.37
N VAL A 194 13.56 29.82 14.24
CA VAL A 194 13.41 31.28 14.45
C VAL A 194 12.71 31.94 13.27
N ASP A 195 12.93 31.48 12.05
CA ASP A 195 12.27 31.92 10.82
C ASP A 195 10.86 31.31 10.78
N LEU A 196 10.67 30.03 11.13
CA LEU A 196 9.33 29.47 11.36
C LEU A 196 8.58 30.25 12.45
N VAL A 197 9.24 30.67 13.55
CA VAL A 197 8.62 31.51 14.59
C VAL A 197 8.44 32.96 14.14
N THR A 198 9.30 33.50 13.28
CA THR A 198 9.23 34.88 12.78
C THR A 198 8.18 35.00 11.68
N ASP A 199 8.07 34.01 10.81
CA ASP A 199 7.01 33.89 9.81
C ASP A 199 5.71 33.44 10.45
N PHE A 200 5.70 32.62 11.50
CA PHE A 200 4.52 32.43 12.36
C PHE A 200 4.10 33.77 13.00
N VAL A 201 5.02 34.57 13.54
CA VAL A 201 4.71 35.89 14.10
C VAL A 201 4.27 36.88 13.02
N ASN A 202 4.86 36.87 11.82
CA ASN A 202 4.47 37.72 10.70
C ASN A 202 3.14 37.26 10.07
N MET A 203 2.83 35.97 10.08
CA MET A 203 1.55 35.39 9.64
C MET A 203 0.45 35.63 10.67
N VAL A 204 0.77 35.57 11.96
CA VAL A 204 -0.15 35.93 13.05
C VAL A 204 -0.37 37.45 13.11
N LEU A 205 0.59 38.29 12.71
CA LEU A 205 0.47 39.76 12.73
C LEU A 205 0.09 40.41 11.39
N SER A 206 0.22 39.72 10.25
CA SER A 206 -0.16 40.28 8.94
C SER A 206 -1.66 40.54 8.78
N PRO A 207 -2.60 39.69 9.28
CA PRO A 207 -4.02 40.01 9.30
C PRO A 207 -4.37 41.26 10.13
N PHE A 208 -3.52 41.63 11.09
CA PHE A 208 -3.69 42.83 11.93
C PHE A 208 -2.91 44.05 11.41
N THR A 209 -2.17 43.92 10.30
CA THR A 209 -1.45 45.03 9.65
C THR A 209 -1.91 45.28 8.20
N ALA A 210 -2.50 44.28 7.54
CA ALA A 210 -3.42 44.49 6.43
C ALA A 210 -4.63 45.30 6.95
N GLY A 211 -4.79 46.53 6.47
CA GLY A 211 -5.89 47.39 6.89
C GLY A 211 -7.26 46.81 6.48
N LEU A 212 -8.26 47.01 7.35
CA LEU A 212 -9.65 46.58 7.12
C LEU A 212 -10.13 46.90 5.69
N PRO A 213 -10.92 46.02 5.05
CA PRO A 213 -11.52 46.28 3.75
C PRO A 213 -12.24 47.64 3.71
N ALA A 214 -12.12 48.33 2.57
CA ALA A 214 -12.71 49.65 2.42
C ALA A 214 -14.24 49.58 2.53
N ALA A 215 -14.80 50.29 3.52
CA ALA A 215 -16.23 50.34 3.75
C ALA A 215 -17.00 50.79 2.50
N PRO A 216 -18.25 50.31 2.27
CA PRO A 216 -18.99 50.58 1.05
C PRO A 216 -19.11 52.08 0.73
N SER A 217 -18.70 52.48 -0.48
CA SER A 217 -18.63 53.88 -0.92
C SER A 217 -20.01 54.43 -1.33
N GLY A 218 -20.95 54.47 -0.38
CA GLY A 218 -22.30 55.00 -0.54
C GLY A 218 -22.84 55.65 0.73
N ASP A 219 -24.02 56.27 0.62
CA ASP A 219 -24.69 56.93 1.75
C ASP A 219 -25.37 55.88 2.64
N LEU A 220 -24.59 55.34 3.59
CA LEU A 220 -24.95 54.15 4.38
C LEU A 220 -25.97 54.45 5.47
N ALA A 221 -27.13 53.81 5.39
CA ALA A 221 -28.06 53.73 6.52
C ALA A 221 -27.43 52.90 7.66
N LEU A 222 -27.68 53.31 8.91
CA LEU A 222 -27.19 52.60 10.10
C LEU A 222 -27.56 51.10 10.09
N TRP A 223 -28.73 50.75 9.56
CA TRP A 223 -29.17 49.36 9.40
C TRP A 223 -28.33 48.56 8.42
N THR A 224 -27.80 49.17 7.35
CA THR A 224 -26.90 48.51 6.40
C THR A 224 -25.56 48.20 7.05
N VAL A 225 -25.04 49.13 7.86
CA VAL A 225 -23.79 48.92 8.63
C VAL A 225 -24.00 47.85 9.72
N LEU A 226 -25.13 47.87 10.43
CA LEU A 226 -25.44 46.85 11.44
C LEU A 226 -25.70 45.46 10.84
N ALA A 227 -26.30 45.38 9.65
CA ALA A 227 -26.46 44.11 8.92
C ALA A 227 -25.12 43.55 8.46
N TRP A 228 -24.23 44.42 7.92
CA TRP A 228 -22.86 44.04 7.58
C TRP A 228 -22.09 43.56 8.81
N VAL A 229 -22.01 44.37 9.89
CA VAL A 229 -21.35 43.96 11.15
C VAL A 229 -21.94 42.67 11.71
N ARG A 230 -23.25 42.43 11.60
CA ARG A 230 -23.84 41.14 12.01
C ARG A 230 -23.23 39.99 11.19
N ARG A 231 -23.29 40.05 9.87
CA ARG A 231 -22.79 38.95 9.02
C ARG A 231 -21.30 38.71 9.24
N GLU A 232 -20.45 39.74 9.07
CA GLU A 232 -19.00 39.55 9.16
C GLU A 232 -18.52 39.10 10.57
N PHE A 233 -19.21 39.47 11.66
CA PHE A 233 -18.77 39.16 13.05
C PHE A 233 -19.59 38.07 13.77
N PHE A 234 -20.71 37.64 13.19
CA PHE A 234 -21.64 36.67 13.76
C PHE A 234 -22.31 35.83 12.65
N ASN A 235 -21.52 35.29 11.70
CA ASN A 235 -22.02 34.27 10.78
C ASN A 235 -22.51 33.04 11.58
N SER A 236 -23.41 32.29 10.95
CA SER A 236 -24.01 31.08 11.49
C SER A 236 -23.43 29.87 10.77
N THR A 237 -22.92 28.88 11.51
CA THR A 237 -22.49 27.61 10.90
C THR A 237 -23.63 27.02 10.05
N PRO A 238 -23.39 26.61 8.79
CA PRO A 238 -24.41 25.99 7.96
C PRO A 238 -25.01 24.75 8.62
N THR A 239 -26.27 24.45 8.29
CA THR A 239 -27.06 23.38 8.90
C THR A 239 -27.51 22.37 7.86
N ILE A 240 -27.34 21.06 8.13
CA ILE A 240 -27.71 19.97 7.20
C ILE A 240 -28.98 19.27 7.67
N ALA A 241 -30.07 19.45 6.93
CA ALA A 241 -31.40 18.90 7.24
C ALA A 241 -31.78 17.62 6.46
N TYR A 242 -30.80 16.91 5.86
CA TYR A 242 -31.00 15.63 5.15
C TYR A 242 -32.01 14.68 5.83
N ASP A 243 -32.94 14.16 5.04
CA ASP A 243 -33.94 13.16 5.41
C ASP A 243 -33.90 12.01 4.37
N PRO A 244 -33.44 10.80 4.75
CA PRO A 244 -33.31 9.67 3.81
C PRO A 244 -34.65 9.19 3.25
N THR A 245 -35.78 9.54 3.87
CA THR A 245 -37.12 9.19 3.35
C THR A 245 -37.54 10.03 2.13
N THR A 246 -36.74 11.07 1.80
CA THR A 246 -36.92 11.88 0.59
C THR A 246 -36.15 11.36 -0.63
N ASN A 247 -35.29 10.36 -0.45
CA ASN A 247 -34.53 9.75 -1.54
C ASN A 247 -35.44 8.95 -2.49
N SER A 248 -35.08 8.89 -3.76
CA SER A 248 -35.75 8.06 -4.76
C SER A 248 -34.75 7.26 -5.58
N GLN A 249 -34.89 5.93 -5.60
CA GLN A 249 -34.18 5.07 -6.53
C GLN A 249 -34.84 5.13 -7.91
N THR A 250 -34.03 5.34 -8.93
CA THR A 250 -34.37 5.43 -10.35
C THR A 250 -33.31 4.68 -11.15
N PHE A 251 -33.29 4.84 -12.48
CA PHE A 251 -32.23 4.32 -13.34
C PHE A 251 -31.65 5.48 -14.17
N ASP A 252 -30.37 5.40 -14.50
CA ASP A 252 -29.65 6.40 -15.32
C ASP A 252 -29.86 6.17 -16.84
N GLU A 253 -28.98 6.73 -17.68
CA GLU A 253 -29.04 6.55 -19.14
C GLU A 253 -28.41 5.25 -19.66
N ASN A 254 -27.59 4.57 -18.85
CA ASN A 254 -27.01 3.25 -19.14
C ASN A 254 -27.96 2.12 -18.74
N GLY A 255 -28.79 2.37 -17.71
CA GLY A 255 -29.69 1.41 -17.09
C GLY A 255 -29.31 1.03 -15.66
N ASP A 256 -28.31 1.69 -15.08
CA ASP A 256 -27.81 1.41 -13.74
C ASP A 256 -28.70 2.08 -12.69
N PRO A 257 -28.96 1.41 -11.54
CA PRO A 257 -29.79 2.00 -10.50
C PRO A 257 -29.08 3.17 -9.83
N VAL A 258 -29.77 4.30 -9.71
CA VAL A 258 -29.24 5.50 -9.04
C VAL A 258 -30.23 6.03 -8.01
N ILE A 259 -29.72 6.33 -6.81
CA ILE A 259 -30.47 6.92 -5.71
C ILE A 259 -30.24 8.43 -5.75
N ILE A 260 -31.29 9.18 -6.07
CA ILE A 260 -31.28 10.65 -6.08
C ILE A 260 -31.85 11.12 -4.74
N GLY A 261 -31.15 12.07 -4.09
CA GLY A 261 -31.57 12.71 -2.86
C GLY A 261 -31.06 14.16 -2.78
N ASN A 262 -31.31 14.86 -1.68
CA ASN A 262 -30.73 16.19 -1.46
C ASN A 262 -30.26 16.34 0.00
N ILE A 263 -29.07 16.88 0.18
CA ILE A 263 -28.41 17.11 1.48
C ILE A 263 -29.25 18.05 2.37
N ASN A 264 -30.11 18.88 1.77
CA ASN A 264 -30.96 19.87 2.42
C ASN A 264 -30.14 20.77 3.37
N ALA A 265 -29.02 21.29 2.86
CA ALA A 265 -28.20 22.22 3.61
C ALA A 265 -28.75 23.66 3.51
N SER A 266 -28.61 24.44 4.57
CA SER A 266 -28.99 25.85 4.61
C SER A 266 -28.14 26.64 5.59
N ASP A 267 -27.71 27.83 5.15
CA ASP A 267 -27.24 28.92 6.01
C ASP A 267 -28.40 29.90 6.32
N VAL A 268 -28.28 30.59 7.45
CA VAL A 268 -29.24 31.54 8.03
C VAL A 268 -28.95 32.99 7.60
N ASP A 269 -27.70 33.34 7.29
CA ASP A 269 -27.29 34.72 6.99
C ASP A 269 -27.26 35.03 5.47
N GLY A 270 -27.26 33.99 4.62
CA GLY A 270 -27.53 34.01 3.18
C GLY A 270 -26.33 33.74 2.27
N ASP A 271 -25.24 33.18 2.79
CA ASP A 271 -24.00 32.97 2.03
C ASP A 271 -24.06 31.70 1.13
N LYS A 272 -23.15 31.58 0.15
CA LYS A 272 -23.18 30.48 -0.82
C LYS A 272 -22.50 29.24 -0.25
N LEU A 273 -23.27 28.15 -0.13
CA LEU A 273 -22.75 26.84 0.25
C LEU A 273 -21.94 26.16 -0.86
N THR A 274 -20.95 25.39 -0.45
CA THR A 274 -20.23 24.40 -1.27
C THR A 274 -20.32 23.02 -0.60
N TYR A 275 -20.12 21.97 -1.39
CA TYR A 275 -20.28 20.57 -0.97
C TYR A 275 -19.05 19.76 -1.36
N THR A 276 -18.42 19.10 -0.39
CA THR A 276 -17.23 18.26 -0.59
C THR A 276 -17.51 16.84 -0.12
N LEU A 277 -17.43 15.87 -1.02
CA LEU A 277 -17.44 14.44 -0.70
C LEU A 277 -16.08 14.06 -0.09
N ILE A 278 -16.09 13.34 1.04
CA ILE A 278 -14.87 12.84 1.68
C ILE A 278 -14.67 11.38 1.32
N GLY A 279 -13.72 11.11 0.42
CA GLY A 279 -13.41 9.77 -0.10
C GLY A 279 -14.50 9.22 -1.03
N ARG A 280 -14.78 7.93 -0.90
CA ARG A 280 -15.88 7.20 -1.53
C ARG A 280 -16.85 6.66 -0.46
N PRO A 281 -18.10 6.34 -0.85
CA PRO A 281 -18.99 5.52 -0.05
C PRO A 281 -18.31 4.25 0.47
N ARG A 282 -18.64 3.89 1.72
CA ARG A 282 -18.01 2.80 2.50
C ARG A 282 -17.96 1.47 1.76
N TYR A 283 -18.97 1.16 0.95
CA TYR A 283 -19.06 -0.08 0.19
C TYR A 283 -18.86 0.14 -1.33
N GLY A 284 -18.07 1.14 -1.71
CA GLY A 284 -17.56 1.27 -3.08
C GLY A 284 -18.56 1.78 -4.12
N GLY A 285 -19.67 2.40 -3.72
CA GLY A 285 -20.50 3.17 -4.64
C GLY A 285 -19.82 4.44 -5.16
N VAL A 286 -20.51 5.18 -6.02
CA VAL A 286 -20.11 6.50 -6.55
C VAL A 286 -21.12 7.55 -6.08
N VAL A 287 -20.66 8.79 -5.80
CA VAL A 287 -21.52 9.94 -5.48
C VAL A 287 -21.10 11.15 -6.30
N GLU A 288 -22.07 11.76 -6.98
CA GLU A 288 -21.97 13.12 -7.49
C GLU A 288 -22.86 14.07 -6.66
N ILE A 289 -22.45 15.33 -6.47
CA ILE A 289 -23.22 16.34 -5.74
C ILE A 289 -23.26 17.64 -6.57
N ALA A 290 -24.46 18.13 -6.84
CA ALA A 290 -24.72 19.37 -7.57
C ALA A 290 -24.60 20.63 -6.68
N GLU A 291 -24.48 21.81 -7.30
CA GLU A 291 -24.38 23.09 -6.58
C GLU A 291 -25.58 23.42 -5.65
N ASP A 292 -26.73 22.76 -5.83
CA ASP A 292 -27.92 22.92 -4.98
C ASP A 292 -28.05 21.87 -3.86
N GLY A 293 -26.99 21.05 -3.66
CA GLY A 293 -26.97 19.99 -2.67
C GLY A 293 -27.76 18.73 -3.06
N THR A 294 -28.29 18.65 -4.29
CA THR A 294 -28.84 17.40 -4.84
C THR A 294 -27.69 16.44 -5.09
N PHE A 295 -27.82 15.19 -4.66
CA PHE A 295 -26.82 14.14 -4.90
C PHE A 295 -27.41 13.00 -5.73
N THR A 296 -26.55 12.38 -6.53
CA THR A 296 -26.82 11.13 -7.25
C THR A 296 -25.82 10.10 -6.74
N TYR A 297 -26.32 9.02 -6.14
CA TYR A 297 -25.51 7.89 -5.69
C TYR A 297 -25.75 6.68 -6.61
N ARG A 298 -24.69 6.07 -7.13
CA ARG A 298 -24.74 4.77 -7.80
C ARG A 298 -24.12 3.71 -6.87
N PRO A 299 -24.85 2.66 -6.44
CA PRO A 299 -24.26 1.53 -5.74
C PRO A 299 -23.36 0.72 -6.66
N MET A 300 -22.40 0.01 -6.09
CA MET A 300 -21.69 -1.03 -6.83
C MET A 300 -22.65 -2.13 -7.30
N ASN A 301 -22.39 -2.74 -8.46
CA ASN A 301 -23.20 -3.82 -9.04
C ASN A 301 -23.61 -4.91 -8.03
N ALA A 302 -22.68 -5.34 -7.17
CA ALA A 302 -22.96 -6.33 -6.14
C ALA A 302 -24.07 -5.90 -5.15
N MET A 303 -24.06 -4.63 -4.72
CA MET A 303 -25.11 -4.08 -3.85
C MET A 303 -26.40 -3.78 -4.63
N ALA A 304 -26.30 -3.39 -5.90
CA ALA A 304 -27.47 -3.26 -6.78
C ALA A 304 -28.24 -4.60 -6.90
N ALA A 305 -27.54 -5.73 -6.96
CA ALA A 305 -28.15 -7.06 -7.10
C ALA A 305 -28.91 -7.53 -5.85
N VAL A 306 -28.35 -7.35 -4.64
CA VAL A 306 -28.93 -7.90 -3.39
C VAL A 306 -29.60 -6.88 -2.48
N GLY A 307 -29.41 -5.59 -2.75
CA GLY A 307 -29.85 -4.47 -1.92
C GLY A 307 -29.05 -4.35 -0.61
N GLY A 308 -29.30 -3.27 0.14
CA GLY A 308 -28.60 -3.01 1.39
C GLY A 308 -28.59 -1.52 1.75
N TYR A 309 -27.53 -1.10 2.43
CA TYR A 309 -27.26 0.31 2.74
C TYR A 309 -25.79 0.64 2.48
N ASP A 310 -25.54 1.88 2.09
CA ASP A 310 -24.19 2.45 2.00
C ASP A 310 -24.16 3.80 2.70
N GLU A 311 -22.96 4.28 3.02
CA GLU A 311 -22.76 5.55 3.72
C GLU A 311 -21.54 6.31 3.20
N PHE A 312 -21.70 7.62 3.02
CA PHE A 312 -20.65 8.54 2.62
C PHE A 312 -20.69 9.81 3.48
N ILE A 313 -19.58 10.56 3.54
CA ILE A 313 -19.49 11.79 4.34
C ILE A 313 -19.44 13.00 3.41
N VAL A 314 -20.33 13.96 3.67
CA VAL A 314 -20.33 15.26 2.99
C VAL A 314 -19.95 16.34 4.00
N VAL A 315 -18.96 17.17 3.64
CA VAL A 315 -18.71 18.46 4.27
C VAL A 315 -19.49 19.53 3.50
N VAL A 316 -20.20 20.38 4.21
CA VAL A 316 -20.78 21.62 3.71
C VAL A 316 -20.02 22.78 4.30
N ASP A 317 -19.68 23.75 3.45
CA ASP A 317 -18.88 24.92 3.81
C ASP A 317 -19.54 26.21 3.26
N ASP A 318 -19.64 27.25 4.09
CA ASP A 318 -20.14 28.59 3.74
C ASP A 318 -19.04 29.63 3.49
N GLU A 319 -17.75 29.25 3.50
CA GLU A 319 -16.60 30.15 3.45
C GLU A 319 -16.67 31.20 2.30
N ALA A 320 -17.14 32.39 2.67
CA ALA A 320 -17.26 33.53 1.77
C ALA A 320 -15.95 34.33 1.69
N ALA A 321 -15.62 34.82 0.49
CA ALA A 321 -14.42 35.60 0.20
C ALA A 321 -14.45 37.00 0.88
N GLY A 322 -14.08 37.04 2.16
CA GLY A 322 -14.15 38.25 2.99
C GLY A 322 -13.46 38.07 4.35
N PHE A 323 -13.98 38.76 5.36
CA PHE A 323 -13.60 38.55 6.77
C PHE A 323 -14.84 38.08 7.51
N HIS A 324 -14.93 36.77 7.78
CA HIS A 324 -16.07 36.15 8.43
C HIS A 324 -15.65 35.51 9.76
N LEU A 325 -16.46 35.73 10.79
CA LEU A 325 -16.29 35.21 12.13
C LEU A 325 -17.59 34.57 12.61
N ASN A 326 -17.50 33.31 13.03
CA ASN A 326 -18.57 32.60 13.73
C ASN A 326 -18.63 33.01 15.21
N GLY A 327 -18.97 34.29 15.41
CA GLY A 327 -19.06 34.93 16.73
C GLY A 327 -17.71 35.15 17.43
N PRO A 328 -17.73 35.54 18.73
CA PRO A 328 -16.52 35.90 19.46
C PRO A 328 -15.47 34.79 19.64
N LEU A 329 -15.87 33.52 19.53
CA LEU A 329 -14.95 32.37 19.56
C LEU A 329 -14.33 32.07 18.19
N GLY A 330 -14.96 32.50 17.09
CA GLY A 330 -14.37 32.39 15.75
C GLY A 330 -13.01 33.09 15.62
N LEU A 331 -12.72 34.08 16.47
CA LEU A 331 -11.39 34.72 16.55
C LEU A 331 -10.27 33.72 16.88
N LEU A 332 -10.59 32.57 17.47
CA LEU A 332 -9.62 31.50 17.71
C LEU A 332 -9.12 30.87 16.41
N GLN A 333 -9.88 30.89 15.30
CA GLN A 333 -9.44 30.32 14.01
C GLN A 333 -8.14 30.97 13.49
N PHE A 334 -7.90 32.22 13.85
CA PHE A 334 -6.68 32.98 13.52
C PHE A 334 -5.50 32.71 14.48
N VAL A 335 -5.65 31.81 15.46
CA VAL A 335 -4.57 31.31 16.31
C VAL A 335 -4.12 29.96 15.75
N PRO A 336 -2.94 29.85 15.09
CA PRO A 336 -2.57 28.61 14.40
C PRO A 336 -2.46 27.42 15.36
N VAL A 337 -2.83 26.23 14.87
CA VAL A 337 -2.95 24.95 15.60
C VAL A 337 -4.01 24.96 16.71
N ILE A 338 -3.89 25.85 17.70
CA ILE A 338 -4.81 25.94 18.86
C ILE A 338 -6.23 26.32 18.42
N GLY A 339 -6.36 27.15 17.38
CA GLY A 339 -7.63 27.53 16.78
C GLY A 339 -8.42 26.34 16.27
N ASN A 340 -7.82 25.56 15.38
CA ASN A 340 -8.43 24.36 14.81
C ASN A 340 -8.69 23.26 15.85
N LEU A 341 -7.92 23.22 16.95
CA LEU A 341 -8.16 22.30 18.07
C LEU A 341 -9.39 22.70 18.92
N LEU A 342 -9.68 24.00 19.04
CA LEU A 342 -10.80 24.52 19.86
C LEU A 342 -12.07 24.81 19.04
N VAL A 343 -11.91 25.14 17.76
CA VAL A 343 -12.97 25.42 16.78
C VAL A 343 -12.56 24.79 15.43
N PRO A 344 -12.71 23.46 15.27
CA PRO A 344 -12.42 22.80 14.00
C PRO A 344 -13.24 23.41 12.85
N GLY A 345 -12.58 23.72 11.73
CA GLY A 345 -13.25 24.29 10.55
C GLY A 345 -13.84 25.69 10.78
N GLY A 346 -13.30 26.47 11.73
CA GLY A 346 -13.64 27.87 11.99
C GLY A 346 -15.11 28.20 12.31
N GLY A 347 -15.96 27.18 12.41
CA GLY A 347 -17.42 27.31 12.42
C GLY A 347 -18.06 27.57 11.05
N HIS A 348 -17.30 27.60 9.94
CA HIS A 348 -17.85 27.68 8.58
C HIS A 348 -18.20 26.29 8.00
N ARG A 349 -17.57 25.23 8.52
CA ARG A 349 -17.78 23.85 8.07
C ARG A 349 -18.69 23.04 8.99
N VAL A 350 -19.53 22.21 8.38
CA VAL A 350 -20.26 21.11 9.04
C VAL A 350 -20.13 19.83 8.21
N ALA A 351 -19.91 18.68 8.87
CA ALA A 351 -19.91 17.37 8.22
C ALA A 351 -21.15 16.57 8.62
N ARG A 352 -21.67 15.76 7.69
CA ARG A 352 -22.70 14.76 8.00
C ARG A 352 -22.49 13.49 7.19
N THR A 353 -22.61 12.34 7.86
CA THR A 353 -22.75 11.04 7.19
C THR A 353 -24.14 10.93 6.56
N ILE A 354 -24.16 10.68 5.26
CA ILE A 354 -25.34 10.45 4.44
C ILE A 354 -25.43 8.94 4.24
N ARG A 355 -26.46 8.31 4.83
CA ARG A 355 -26.78 6.90 4.61
C ARG A 355 -27.88 6.79 3.55
N VAL A 356 -27.68 5.93 2.56
CA VAL A 356 -28.62 5.61 1.48
C VAL A 356 -29.11 4.17 1.64
N GLU A 357 -30.34 3.90 1.19
CA GLU A 357 -30.93 2.56 1.12
C GLU A 357 -31.02 2.15 -0.35
N VAL A 358 -30.63 0.91 -0.65
CA VAL A 358 -30.61 0.35 -2.01
C VAL A 358 -31.60 -0.81 -2.07
N ALA A 359 -32.65 -0.66 -2.88
CA ALA A 359 -33.55 -1.75 -3.22
C ALA A 359 -32.90 -2.65 -4.29
N PRO A 360 -33.00 -3.99 -4.17
CA PRO A 360 -32.41 -4.92 -5.12
C PRO A 360 -33.02 -4.80 -6.52
N VAL A 361 -32.18 -5.02 -7.53
CA VAL A 361 -32.53 -5.03 -8.95
C VAL A 361 -32.28 -6.43 -9.52
N GLU A 362 -33.29 -7.03 -10.15
CA GLU A 362 -33.14 -8.31 -10.83
C GLU A 362 -32.33 -8.15 -12.13
N GLY A 363 -31.34 -9.03 -12.34
CA GLY A 363 -30.63 -9.14 -13.63
C GLY A 363 -29.41 -8.23 -13.82
N VAL A 364 -28.85 -7.67 -12.74
CA VAL A 364 -27.54 -6.99 -12.76
C VAL A 364 -26.45 -7.98 -13.24
N ASP A 365 -25.54 -7.53 -14.11
CA ASP A 365 -24.40 -8.34 -14.54
C ASP A 365 -23.30 -8.32 -13.47
N LEU A 366 -22.90 -9.52 -13.08
CA LEU A 366 -21.93 -9.79 -12.01
C LEU A 366 -20.73 -10.61 -12.51
N SER A 367 -20.57 -10.73 -13.83
CA SER A 367 -19.46 -11.43 -14.48
C SER A 367 -18.20 -10.57 -14.61
N PHE A 368 -17.07 -11.24 -14.87
CA PHE A 368 -15.80 -10.66 -15.30
C PHE A 368 -15.51 -11.02 -16.78
N PRO A 369 -14.58 -10.31 -17.44
CA PRO A 369 -14.07 -10.71 -18.76
C PRO A 369 -13.57 -12.16 -18.77
N THR A 370 -13.74 -12.87 -19.89
CA THR A 370 -13.34 -14.29 -20.02
C THR A 370 -11.83 -14.53 -19.95
N ASP A 371 -11.07 -13.47 -20.12
CA ASP A 371 -9.61 -13.34 -20.05
C ASP A 371 -9.15 -12.68 -18.74
N PHE A 372 -10.02 -12.59 -17.72
CA PHE A 372 -9.63 -12.06 -16.41
C PHE A 372 -8.79 -13.06 -15.62
N HIS A 373 -7.70 -12.57 -15.03
CA HIS A 373 -6.75 -13.39 -14.31
C HIS A 373 -7.12 -13.50 -12.82
N TRP A 374 -7.30 -14.73 -12.33
CA TRP A 374 -7.52 -15.06 -10.93
C TRP A 374 -6.26 -15.70 -10.37
N GLY A 375 -5.72 -15.15 -9.27
CA GLY A 375 -4.51 -15.68 -8.68
C GLY A 375 -4.36 -15.55 -7.18
N VAL A 376 -3.23 -16.07 -6.73
CA VAL A 376 -2.72 -15.99 -5.35
C VAL A 376 -1.26 -15.55 -5.37
N ALA A 377 -0.79 -15.01 -4.25
CA ALA A 377 0.59 -14.59 -4.07
C ALA A 377 1.26 -15.19 -2.82
N HIS A 378 2.57 -15.32 -2.89
CA HIS A 378 3.47 -15.21 -1.74
C HIS A 378 4.81 -14.59 -2.20
N SER A 379 5.62 -14.09 -1.27
CA SER A 379 7.02 -13.73 -1.54
C SER A 379 7.94 -14.94 -1.34
N GLY A 380 9.22 -14.83 -1.72
CA GLY A 380 10.20 -15.89 -1.48
C GLY A 380 10.51 -16.00 0.02
N PHE A 381 11.19 -14.99 0.57
CA PHE A 381 11.67 -14.98 1.95
C PHE A 381 10.61 -15.29 3.03
N GLN A 382 9.35 -14.89 2.82
CA GLN A 382 8.31 -15.13 3.83
C GLN A 382 7.76 -16.56 3.84
N ALA A 383 7.74 -17.25 2.69
CA ALA A 383 7.02 -18.50 2.50
C ALA A 383 7.90 -19.69 2.06
N GLU A 384 9.05 -19.46 1.43
CA GLU A 384 9.94 -20.53 1.00
C GLU A 384 10.52 -21.33 2.16
N GLY A 385 10.95 -20.63 3.23
CA GLY A 385 11.62 -21.24 4.37
C GLY A 385 10.69 -22.13 5.19
N GLY A 386 11.28 -23.13 5.87
CA GLY A 386 10.57 -24.02 6.79
C GLY A 386 11.46 -25.13 7.36
N PRO A 387 10.93 -25.95 8.28
CA PRO A 387 11.68 -27.04 8.90
C PRO A 387 12.26 -28.03 7.88
N GLY A 388 13.59 -28.16 7.85
CA GLY A 388 14.30 -29.06 6.94
C GLY A 388 14.54 -28.53 5.52
N VAL A 389 14.06 -27.33 5.20
CA VAL A 389 14.18 -26.69 3.88
C VAL A 389 15.59 -26.09 3.66
N PRO A 390 16.10 -25.99 2.42
CA PRO A 390 17.24 -25.15 2.06
C PRO A 390 16.99 -23.65 2.31
N ILE A 391 17.38 -23.16 3.50
CA ILE A 391 17.25 -21.75 3.89
C ILE A 391 18.33 -20.88 3.24
N ASP A 392 17.94 -19.75 2.65
CA ASP A 392 18.89 -18.73 2.20
C ASP A 392 19.40 -17.88 3.36
N THR A 393 20.70 -18.03 3.63
CA THR A 393 21.42 -17.30 4.69
C THR A 393 22.12 -16.02 4.19
N ASN A 394 21.96 -15.69 2.90
CA ASN A 394 22.71 -14.64 2.19
C ASN A 394 21.93 -13.33 2.01
N SER A 395 20.70 -13.24 2.52
CA SER A 395 19.88 -12.01 2.48
C SER A 395 20.14 -11.10 3.69
N ASP A 396 19.91 -9.80 3.50
CA ASP A 396 19.93 -8.80 4.57
C ASP A 396 18.83 -9.04 5.61
N TRP A 397 17.66 -9.47 5.17
CA TRP A 397 16.56 -9.89 6.03
C TRP A 397 16.87 -11.13 6.88
N TYR A 398 17.56 -12.13 6.32
CA TYR A 398 18.02 -13.28 7.10
C TYR A 398 18.92 -12.84 8.27
N ARG A 399 19.88 -11.94 7.99
CA ARG A 399 20.72 -11.33 9.02
C ARG A 399 19.94 -10.44 10.00
N TRP A 400 18.85 -9.82 9.56
CA TRP A 400 18.01 -8.98 10.40
C TRP A 400 17.27 -9.79 11.46
N VAL A 401 16.59 -10.87 11.08
CA VAL A 401 15.84 -11.70 12.02
C VAL A 401 16.73 -12.55 12.93
N HIS A 402 17.97 -12.83 12.52
CA HIS A 402 18.97 -13.56 13.31
C HIS A 402 19.89 -12.72 14.19
N ASP A 403 19.83 -11.38 14.12
CA ASP A 403 20.66 -10.57 15.00
C ASP A 403 20.14 -10.60 16.45
N THR A 404 21.04 -11.01 17.35
CA THR A 404 20.74 -11.21 18.78
C THR A 404 20.31 -9.94 19.52
N PHE A 405 20.61 -8.72 19.03
CA PHE A 405 20.07 -7.51 19.65
C PHE A 405 18.63 -7.25 19.21
N ASN A 406 18.29 -7.50 17.94
CA ASN A 406 16.91 -7.34 17.47
C ASN A 406 15.94 -8.27 18.19
N GLN A 407 16.30 -9.54 18.31
CA GLN A 407 15.54 -10.53 19.07
C GLN A 407 15.42 -10.09 20.55
N LEU A 408 16.52 -9.65 21.18
CA LEU A 408 16.52 -9.18 22.56
C LEU A 408 15.68 -7.91 22.81
N PHE A 409 15.53 -7.06 21.79
CA PHE A 409 14.71 -5.83 21.85
C PHE A 409 13.29 -6.00 21.29
N GLY A 410 12.91 -7.20 20.83
CA GLY A 410 11.58 -7.44 20.25
C GLY A 410 11.33 -6.72 18.92
N LEU A 411 12.37 -6.52 18.12
CA LEU A 411 12.27 -5.90 16.78
C LEU A 411 11.93 -6.91 15.67
N THR A 412 12.02 -8.21 15.97
CA THR A 412 11.82 -9.34 15.05
C THR A 412 11.27 -10.54 15.84
N ASN A 413 10.08 -11.03 15.46
CA ASN A 413 9.32 -12.02 16.23
C ASN A 413 9.21 -13.41 15.58
N GLY A 414 10.03 -13.71 14.57
CA GLY A 414 10.11 -15.02 13.90
C GLY A 414 11.33 -15.11 12.98
N VAL A 415 11.63 -16.32 12.49
CA VAL A 415 12.73 -16.62 11.54
C VAL A 415 12.21 -17.54 10.42
N PRO A 416 12.77 -17.50 9.18
CA PRO A 416 12.27 -18.27 8.04
C PRO A 416 12.40 -19.79 8.22
N GLU A 417 13.27 -20.27 9.12
CA GLU A 417 13.41 -21.67 9.53
C GLU A 417 12.10 -22.30 10.02
N ASP A 418 11.20 -21.50 10.61
CA ASP A 418 9.92 -21.95 11.18
C ASP A 418 8.74 -21.79 10.19
N GLY A 419 9.02 -21.50 8.91
CA GLY A 419 8.01 -21.15 7.89
C GLY A 419 7.31 -22.33 7.20
N PRO A 420 6.42 -22.04 6.22
CA PRO A 420 5.54 -23.03 5.58
C PRO A 420 6.20 -23.85 4.46
N GLY A 421 7.47 -23.63 4.14
CA GLY A 421 8.25 -24.53 3.26
C GLY A 421 7.84 -24.58 1.80
N ALA A 422 7.30 -23.50 1.22
CA ALA A 422 6.88 -23.45 -0.20
C ALA A 422 8.01 -23.81 -1.19
N TYR A 423 9.28 -23.70 -0.79
CA TYR A 423 10.45 -24.15 -1.55
C TYR A 423 10.41 -25.66 -1.87
N LEU A 424 9.81 -26.49 -1.01
CA LEU A 424 9.63 -27.93 -1.25
C LEU A 424 8.24 -28.24 -1.80
N ASN A 425 7.22 -27.51 -1.36
CA ASN A 425 5.82 -27.84 -1.61
C ASN A 425 5.21 -27.14 -2.84
N TYR A 426 5.99 -26.42 -3.64
CA TYR A 426 5.51 -25.62 -4.78
C TYR A 426 4.58 -26.37 -5.76
N ASP A 427 4.76 -27.68 -5.94
CA ASP A 427 3.91 -28.49 -6.83
C ASP A 427 2.55 -28.83 -6.22
N GLU A 428 2.49 -29.02 -4.90
CA GLU A 428 1.24 -29.15 -4.15
C GLU A 428 0.53 -27.79 -4.05
N ASP A 429 1.27 -26.71 -3.79
CA ASP A 429 0.75 -25.34 -3.72
C ASP A 429 0.18 -24.89 -5.08
N ALA A 430 0.82 -25.27 -6.19
CA ALA A 430 0.33 -25.07 -7.55
C ALA A 430 -0.93 -25.93 -7.84
N ALA A 431 -0.92 -27.21 -7.46
CA ALA A 431 -2.08 -28.08 -7.61
C ALA A 431 -3.30 -27.54 -6.84
N LEU A 432 -3.14 -27.14 -5.57
CA LEU A 432 -4.21 -26.56 -4.75
C LEU A 432 -4.72 -25.23 -5.31
N ALA A 433 -3.83 -24.36 -5.80
CA ALA A 433 -4.22 -23.10 -6.44
C ALA A 433 -5.06 -23.32 -7.71
N SER A 434 -4.73 -24.32 -8.54
CA SER A 434 -5.51 -24.68 -9.73
C SER A 434 -6.81 -25.42 -9.38
N ASP A 435 -6.72 -26.50 -8.60
CA ASP A 435 -7.82 -27.45 -8.42
C ASP A 435 -8.77 -27.11 -7.27
N GLU A 436 -8.34 -26.48 -6.18
CA GLU A 436 -9.25 -26.03 -5.12
C GLU A 436 -9.64 -24.56 -5.31
N LEU A 437 -8.66 -23.67 -5.48
CA LEU A 437 -8.91 -22.22 -5.55
C LEU A 437 -9.43 -21.72 -6.90
N LYS A 438 -9.31 -22.53 -7.97
CA LYS A 438 -9.71 -22.18 -9.35
C LYS A 438 -8.99 -20.97 -9.93
N MET A 439 -7.72 -20.83 -9.57
CA MET A 439 -6.82 -19.80 -10.09
C MET A 439 -6.29 -20.18 -11.48
N ASN A 440 -5.91 -19.16 -12.26
CA ASN A 440 -5.21 -19.29 -13.54
C ASN A 440 -3.85 -18.55 -13.54
N THR A 441 -3.49 -17.91 -12.42
CA THR A 441 -2.25 -17.13 -12.26
C THR A 441 -1.66 -17.38 -10.87
N PHE A 442 -0.33 -17.42 -10.75
CA PHE A 442 0.34 -17.42 -9.44
C PHE A 442 1.47 -16.38 -9.45
N ARG A 443 1.47 -15.48 -8.46
CA ARG A 443 2.52 -14.48 -8.28
C ARG A 443 3.53 -14.94 -7.23
N ILE A 444 4.80 -15.01 -7.60
CA ILE A 444 5.92 -15.39 -6.72
C ILE A 444 7.02 -14.34 -6.72
N GLY A 445 7.93 -14.41 -5.75
CA GLY A 445 9.24 -13.73 -5.81
C GLY A 445 10.33 -14.68 -6.29
N ILE A 446 11.43 -14.13 -6.84
CA ILE A 446 12.70 -14.85 -6.99
C ILE A 446 13.74 -14.15 -6.12
N GLU A 447 14.35 -14.87 -5.18
CA GLU A 447 15.27 -14.29 -4.20
C GLU A 447 16.64 -13.98 -4.83
N TRP A 448 16.98 -12.69 -4.94
CA TRP A 448 18.25 -12.24 -5.51
C TRP A 448 19.46 -12.84 -4.77
N SER A 449 19.32 -13.09 -3.46
CA SER A 449 20.37 -13.65 -2.62
C SER A 449 20.60 -15.15 -2.82
N ARG A 450 19.57 -15.90 -3.28
CA ARG A 450 19.72 -17.28 -3.76
C ARG A 450 20.43 -17.36 -5.11
N ILE A 451 19.99 -16.55 -6.08
CA ILE A 451 20.57 -16.54 -7.43
C ILE A 451 22.01 -16.02 -7.40
N PHE A 452 22.26 -14.92 -6.68
CA PHE A 452 23.57 -14.28 -6.55
C PHE A 452 23.98 -14.09 -5.08
N PRO A 453 24.41 -15.16 -4.38
CA PRO A 453 24.89 -15.08 -3.00
C PRO A 453 26.25 -14.36 -2.89
N ASN A 454 26.95 -14.17 -4.01
CA ASN A 454 28.22 -13.46 -4.12
C ASN A 454 28.15 -12.32 -5.14
N SER A 455 29.02 -11.32 -5.00
CA SER A 455 28.93 -10.07 -5.78
C SER A 455 29.23 -10.23 -7.28
N THR A 456 28.29 -9.74 -8.08
CA THR A 456 28.37 -9.62 -9.55
C THR A 456 29.22 -8.45 -10.05
N ALA A 457 29.86 -7.69 -9.16
CA ALA A 457 30.67 -6.51 -9.49
C ALA A 457 31.97 -6.82 -10.27
N SER A 458 32.25 -8.10 -10.57
CA SER A 458 33.31 -8.52 -11.50
C SER A 458 32.89 -8.51 -12.97
N VAL A 459 31.58 -8.48 -13.24
CA VAL A 459 30.99 -8.17 -14.54
C VAL A 459 30.72 -6.67 -14.57
N ASP A 460 31.51 -5.91 -15.32
CA ASP A 460 31.25 -4.49 -15.55
C ASP A 460 30.50 -4.34 -16.88
N ILE A 461 29.38 -3.64 -16.88
CA ILE A 461 28.54 -3.43 -18.09
C ILE A 461 28.71 -2.01 -18.66
N ARG A 462 29.58 -1.20 -18.03
CA ARG A 462 29.74 0.24 -18.31
C ARG A 462 30.88 0.53 -19.28
N ASP A 463 31.79 -0.42 -19.51
CA ASP A 463 32.87 -0.32 -20.49
C ASP A 463 32.42 -0.68 -21.92
N GLU A 464 31.45 -1.60 -22.07
CA GLU A 464 30.74 -1.86 -23.34
C GLU A 464 29.68 -0.79 -23.69
N GLY A 465 29.56 0.27 -22.87
CA GLY A 465 28.76 1.47 -23.15
C GLY A 465 27.55 1.69 -22.25
N GLY A 466 27.32 0.82 -21.25
CA GLY A 466 26.13 0.87 -20.40
C GLY A 466 24.94 0.12 -21.00
N SER A 467 25.21 -0.99 -21.69
CA SER A 467 24.18 -1.89 -22.22
C SER A 467 24.67 -3.32 -22.06
N ILE A 468 23.90 -4.13 -21.34
CA ILE A 468 24.20 -5.54 -21.06
C ILE A 468 24.32 -6.32 -22.37
N THR A 469 25.35 -7.16 -22.50
CA THR A 469 25.53 -8.06 -23.64
C THR A 469 25.37 -9.54 -23.26
N LEU A 470 25.27 -10.42 -24.26
CA LEU A 470 25.22 -11.86 -24.04
C LEU A 470 26.51 -12.39 -23.36
N ALA A 471 27.64 -11.68 -23.50
CA ALA A 471 28.87 -12.02 -22.80
C ALA A 471 28.77 -11.71 -21.30
N ASP A 472 28.15 -10.60 -20.93
CA ASP A 472 27.86 -10.25 -19.52
C ASP A 472 26.93 -11.28 -18.89
N LEU A 473 25.85 -11.65 -19.60
CA LEU A 473 24.90 -12.66 -19.13
C LEU A 473 25.55 -14.04 -18.95
N GLN A 474 26.44 -14.45 -19.85
CA GLN A 474 27.23 -15.68 -19.69
C GLN A 474 28.27 -15.59 -18.54
N ALA A 475 28.79 -14.40 -18.25
CA ALA A 475 29.67 -14.16 -17.11
C ALA A 475 28.89 -14.15 -15.78
N LEU A 476 27.68 -13.61 -15.77
CA LEU A 476 26.73 -13.68 -14.66
C LEU A 476 26.29 -15.13 -14.40
N ASP A 477 25.99 -15.90 -15.44
CA ASP A 477 25.67 -17.34 -15.34
C ASP A 477 26.77 -18.13 -14.62
N ALA A 478 28.04 -17.82 -14.91
CA ALA A 478 29.21 -18.41 -14.26
C ALA A 478 29.42 -17.97 -12.78
N LEU A 479 28.64 -17.00 -12.29
CA LEU A 479 28.61 -16.54 -10.89
C LEU A 479 27.32 -16.94 -10.15
N ALA A 480 26.26 -17.30 -10.89
CA ALA A 480 24.96 -17.65 -10.32
C ALA A 480 24.98 -19.02 -9.63
N ASN A 481 24.15 -19.19 -8.61
CA ASN A 481 23.92 -20.49 -7.99
C ASN A 481 23.04 -21.35 -8.91
N GLN A 482 23.67 -22.25 -9.66
CA GLN A 482 22.98 -23.06 -10.68
C GLN A 482 21.92 -24.01 -10.09
N ASP A 483 22.08 -24.44 -8.84
CA ASP A 483 21.09 -25.29 -8.16
C ASP A 483 19.79 -24.50 -7.89
N GLU A 484 19.91 -23.22 -7.50
CA GLU A 484 18.77 -22.31 -7.27
C GLU A 484 18.14 -21.83 -8.59
N VAL A 485 18.96 -21.60 -9.63
CA VAL A 485 18.49 -21.30 -11.00
C VAL A 485 17.66 -22.47 -11.55
N GLN A 486 18.04 -23.71 -11.27
CA GLN A 486 17.26 -24.89 -11.65
C GLN A 486 16.00 -25.01 -10.77
N HIS A 487 16.08 -24.78 -9.46
CA HIS A 487 14.91 -24.82 -8.57
C HIS A 487 13.81 -23.85 -9.04
N TYR A 488 14.11 -22.57 -9.28
CA TYR A 488 13.10 -21.63 -9.78
C TYR A 488 12.58 -21.99 -11.18
N ARG A 489 13.41 -22.62 -12.04
CA ARG A 489 12.94 -23.15 -13.32
C ARG A 489 11.92 -24.28 -13.15
N ASP A 490 12.13 -25.16 -12.17
CA ASP A 490 11.23 -26.26 -11.84
C ASP A 490 9.92 -25.76 -11.19
N VAL A 491 9.99 -24.75 -10.31
CA VAL A 491 8.80 -24.04 -9.77
C VAL A 491 7.95 -23.44 -10.90
N LEU A 492 8.58 -22.67 -11.80
CA LEU A 492 7.91 -22.06 -12.96
C LEU A 492 7.37 -23.11 -13.95
N ALA A 493 7.96 -24.31 -13.98
CA ALA A 493 7.49 -25.40 -14.85
C ALA A 493 6.28 -26.11 -14.25
N SER A 494 6.28 -26.32 -12.92
CA SER A 494 5.12 -26.83 -12.17
C SER A 494 3.92 -25.91 -12.31
N LEU A 495 4.08 -24.60 -12.05
CA LEU A 495 3.00 -23.61 -12.24
C LEU A 495 2.33 -23.74 -13.61
N ARG A 496 3.11 -23.74 -14.69
CA ARG A 496 2.56 -23.90 -16.06
C ARG A 496 2.00 -25.29 -16.32
N ALA A 497 2.49 -26.35 -15.68
CA ALA A 497 1.93 -27.70 -15.79
C ALA A 497 0.53 -27.81 -15.15
N HIS A 498 0.29 -27.07 -14.06
CA HIS A 498 -1.03 -26.94 -13.41
C HIS A 498 -1.93 -25.87 -14.05
N GLY A 499 -1.50 -25.26 -15.16
CA GLY A 499 -2.27 -24.26 -15.91
C GLY A 499 -2.24 -22.84 -15.31
N LEU A 500 -1.28 -22.55 -14.44
CA LEU A 500 -1.09 -21.25 -13.79
C LEU A 500 -0.04 -20.43 -14.56
N GLU A 501 -0.43 -19.24 -15.02
CA GLU A 501 0.49 -18.27 -15.61
C GLU A 501 1.35 -17.64 -14.50
N PRO A 502 2.70 -17.69 -14.59
CA PRO A 502 3.55 -17.08 -13.57
C PRO A 502 3.61 -15.56 -13.70
N MET A 503 3.51 -14.85 -12.57
CA MET A 503 3.95 -13.46 -12.43
C MET A 503 5.15 -13.40 -11.49
N VAL A 504 6.31 -13.00 -12.00
CA VAL A 504 7.56 -12.95 -11.20
C VAL A 504 7.77 -11.55 -10.64
N THR A 505 7.93 -11.47 -9.32
CA THR A 505 8.45 -10.29 -8.62
C THR A 505 9.97 -10.38 -8.53
N VAL A 506 10.69 -9.47 -9.17
CA VAL A 506 12.16 -9.50 -9.26
C VAL A 506 12.82 -9.25 -7.91
N THR A 507 12.31 -8.35 -7.06
CA THR A 507 12.69 -8.28 -5.64
C THR A 507 11.50 -7.93 -4.76
N HIS A 508 11.39 -8.65 -3.64
CA HIS A 508 10.39 -8.45 -2.61
C HIS A 508 11.10 -8.03 -1.30
N PHE A 509 11.58 -6.79 -1.27
CA PHE A 509 12.39 -6.13 -0.22
C PHE A 509 13.78 -6.72 0.06
N THR A 510 13.97 -8.03 -0.11
CA THR A 510 15.23 -8.72 0.17
C THR A 510 16.35 -8.31 -0.76
N LEU A 511 17.52 -8.06 -0.17
CA LEU A 511 18.75 -7.72 -0.88
C LEU A 511 19.85 -8.69 -0.47
N PRO A 512 20.76 -9.09 -1.38
CA PRO A 512 21.96 -9.82 -1.01
C PRO A 512 22.78 -9.04 0.02
N VAL A 513 23.38 -9.76 0.96
CA VAL A 513 24.28 -9.19 2.01
C VAL A 513 25.40 -8.33 1.43
N TRP A 514 25.86 -8.62 0.21
CA TRP A 514 26.90 -7.85 -0.47
C TRP A 514 26.37 -6.57 -1.14
N ILE A 515 25.04 -6.43 -1.29
CA ILE A 515 24.33 -5.18 -1.65
C ILE A 515 23.97 -4.38 -0.38
N ASN A 516 23.46 -5.04 0.67
CA ASN A 516 23.08 -4.41 1.95
C ASN A 516 23.61 -5.23 3.14
N ASP A 517 24.55 -4.70 3.93
CA ASP A 517 24.99 -5.35 5.17
C ASP A 517 24.38 -4.68 6.40
N PRO A 518 23.32 -5.27 7.00
CA PRO A 518 22.63 -4.67 8.15
C PRO A 518 23.43 -4.69 9.47
N SER A 519 24.57 -5.38 9.52
CA SER A 519 25.29 -5.68 10.78
C SER A 519 26.05 -4.51 11.40
N SER A 520 26.22 -3.38 10.68
CA SER A 520 27.06 -2.25 11.14
C SER A 520 26.42 -1.36 12.23
N ARG A 521 25.38 -1.82 12.93
CA ARG A 521 24.50 -0.99 13.77
C ARG A 521 24.97 -0.90 15.22
N LEU A 522 25.99 -0.06 15.47
CA LEU A 522 26.18 0.47 16.83
C LEU A 522 25.10 1.52 17.14
N LEU A 523 23.97 1.04 17.69
CA LEU A 523 23.08 1.74 18.62
C LEU A 523 22.81 3.22 18.31
N ILE A 524 21.89 3.49 17.38
CA ILE A 524 21.21 4.79 17.21
C ILE A 524 22.19 5.98 16.99
N GLN A 525 23.24 5.79 16.18
CA GLN A 525 24.22 6.84 15.86
C GLN A 525 24.31 7.19 14.36
N LEU A 526 23.67 8.30 13.99
CA LEU A 526 24.21 9.41 13.17
C LEU A 526 25.19 9.11 12.01
N GLY A 527 25.06 7.99 11.30
CA GLY A 527 25.93 7.65 10.17
C GLY A 527 25.47 6.41 9.41
N LEU A 528 25.92 6.31 8.15
CA LEU A 528 25.95 5.07 7.36
C LEU A 528 27.20 5.09 6.46
N PRO A 529 28.37 4.65 6.96
CA PRO A 529 29.59 4.47 6.17
C PRO A 529 29.86 2.98 5.89
N VAL A 530 28.84 2.24 5.46
CA VAL A 530 28.99 0.87 4.95
C VAL A 530 29.22 0.87 3.44
N SER A 531 29.97 -0.12 2.95
CA SER A 531 30.19 -0.35 1.51
C SER A 531 28.98 -0.98 0.81
N ALA A 532 28.18 -1.74 1.57
CA ALA A 532 26.93 -2.36 1.16
C ALA A 532 25.80 -1.65 1.90
N ALA A 533 25.25 -0.59 1.29
CA ALA A 533 24.25 0.31 1.89
C ALA A 533 22.84 0.14 1.27
N GLY A 534 22.57 -1.00 0.64
CA GLY A 534 21.34 -1.27 -0.08
C GLY A 534 21.11 -0.25 -1.19
N TRP A 535 19.86 0.19 -1.34
CA TRP A 535 19.45 1.20 -2.33
C TRP A 535 20.12 2.57 -2.20
N LEU A 536 20.80 2.88 -1.09
CA LEU A 536 21.60 4.10 -0.98
C LEU A 536 22.91 4.05 -1.79
N SER A 537 23.40 2.85 -2.11
CA SER A 537 24.66 2.68 -2.83
C SER A 537 24.47 3.05 -4.31
N PRO A 538 25.26 3.97 -4.90
CA PRO A 538 25.05 4.42 -6.29
C PRO A 538 25.17 3.33 -7.37
N GLY A 539 25.71 2.15 -7.04
CA GLY A 539 25.81 1.01 -7.95
C GLY A 539 24.64 0.02 -7.87
N THR A 540 23.78 0.09 -6.85
CA THR A 540 22.75 -0.96 -6.61
C THR A 540 21.76 -1.05 -7.77
N ALA A 541 21.39 0.08 -8.39
CA ALA A 541 20.55 0.08 -9.59
C ALA A 541 21.20 -0.67 -10.78
N THR A 542 22.52 -0.58 -10.94
CA THR A 542 23.29 -1.27 -12.01
C THR A 542 23.49 -2.76 -11.72
N GLU A 543 23.62 -3.16 -10.45
CA GLU A 543 23.63 -4.59 -10.10
C GLU A 543 22.22 -5.20 -10.20
N PHE A 544 21.17 -4.40 -9.93
CA PHE A 544 19.77 -4.81 -10.12
C PHE A 544 19.37 -4.92 -11.59
N GLU A 545 19.85 -4.00 -12.45
CA GLU A 545 19.75 -4.06 -13.91
C GLU A 545 20.32 -5.37 -14.46
N LYS A 546 21.53 -5.76 -14.02
CA LYS A 546 22.15 -7.06 -14.33
C LYS A 546 21.30 -8.24 -13.88
N TYR A 547 20.74 -8.17 -12.67
CA TYR A 547 19.91 -9.23 -12.13
C TYR A 547 18.59 -9.38 -12.89
N ALA A 548 17.90 -8.28 -13.21
CA ALA A 548 16.68 -8.27 -14.00
C ALA A 548 16.91 -8.80 -15.43
N ALA A 549 17.99 -8.37 -16.10
CA ALA A 549 18.40 -8.93 -17.40
C ALA A 549 18.70 -10.44 -17.32
N TYR A 550 19.33 -10.89 -16.23
CA TYR A 550 19.63 -12.29 -16.02
C TYR A 550 18.38 -13.12 -15.80
N LEU A 551 17.40 -12.65 -15.01
CA LEU A 551 16.11 -13.33 -14.87
C LEU A 551 15.36 -13.39 -16.21
N ALA A 552 15.27 -12.27 -16.93
CA ALA A 552 14.64 -12.18 -18.24
C ALA A 552 15.25 -13.19 -19.24
N TRP A 553 16.58 -13.22 -19.36
CA TRP A 553 17.28 -14.16 -20.22
C TRP A 553 17.17 -15.63 -19.75
N LYS A 554 17.02 -15.89 -18.45
CA LYS A 554 16.94 -17.25 -17.89
C LYS A 554 15.54 -17.83 -17.76
N PHE A 555 14.50 -17.01 -17.72
CA PHE A 555 13.14 -17.46 -17.38
C PHE A 555 12.04 -16.85 -18.27
N GLY A 556 12.36 -15.96 -19.21
CA GLY A 556 11.37 -15.44 -20.19
C GLY A 556 10.70 -16.54 -21.01
N ASP A 557 11.38 -17.68 -21.25
CA ASP A 557 10.78 -18.87 -21.85
C ASP A 557 9.67 -19.53 -20.99
N GLN A 558 9.42 -19.00 -19.77
CA GLN A 558 8.37 -19.40 -18.85
C GLN A 558 7.64 -18.22 -18.17
N VAL A 559 7.94 -16.95 -18.47
CA VAL A 559 7.42 -15.79 -17.71
C VAL A 559 7.22 -14.59 -18.62
N ASP A 560 5.96 -14.21 -18.88
CA ASP A 560 5.64 -12.99 -19.63
C ASP A 560 5.38 -11.78 -18.69
N ASN A 561 4.89 -12.03 -17.46
CA ASN A 561 4.46 -11.00 -16.52
C ASN A 561 5.52 -10.69 -15.46
N TRP A 562 6.05 -9.47 -15.46
CA TRP A 562 7.18 -9.08 -14.62
C TRP A 562 6.86 -7.89 -13.70
N ALA A 563 6.93 -8.11 -12.39
CA ALA A 563 6.90 -7.07 -11.37
C ALA A 563 8.32 -6.76 -10.89
N THR A 564 8.91 -5.64 -11.33
CA THR A 564 10.28 -5.25 -10.95
C THR A 564 10.47 -5.07 -9.44
N LEU A 565 9.62 -4.27 -8.78
CA LEU A 565 9.69 -3.99 -7.34
C LEU A 565 8.38 -4.36 -6.62
N ASN A 566 8.52 -4.87 -5.40
CA ASN A 566 7.46 -4.88 -4.39
C ASN A 566 7.47 -3.57 -3.58
N GLU A 567 6.29 -3.04 -3.28
CA GLU A 567 6.00 -1.82 -2.51
C GLU A 567 7.18 -0.81 -2.38
N PRO A 568 7.53 -0.04 -3.42
CA PRO A 568 8.74 0.79 -3.37
C PRO A 568 8.68 1.94 -2.34
N VAL A 569 7.49 2.40 -1.91
CA VAL A 569 7.35 3.52 -0.97
C VAL A 569 7.38 3.12 0.52
N PRO A 570 6.52 2.21 1.03
CA PRO A 570 6.41 1.91 2.47
C PRO A 570 7.72 1.60 3.21
N PRO A 571 8.67 0.83 2.64
CA PRO A 571 9.94 0.53 3.30
C PRO A 571 10.76 1.78 3.67
N VAL A 572 10.52 2.94 3.05
CA VAL A 572 11.20 4.18 3.45
C VAL A 572 10.94 4.50 4.93
N LEU A 573 9.73 4.23 5.42
CA LEU A 573 9.34 4.42 6.82
C LEU A 573 10.13 3.49 7.75
N THR A 574 10.03 2.19 7.51
CA THR A 574 10.57 1.16 8.40
C THR A 574 12.09 1.04 8.34
N GLN A 575 12.72 1.55 7.28
CA GLN A 575 14.18 1.57 7.11
C GLN A 575 14.86 2.89 7.55
N TYR A 576 14.23 4.06 7.34
CA TYR A 576 14.87 5.38 7.57
C TYR A 576 14.14 6.30 8.55
N PHE A 577 12.91 5.94 8.94
CA PHE A 577 12.13 6.58 10.01
C PHE A 577 11.81 5.58 11.14
N ALA A 578 12.72 4.61 11.37
CA ALA A 578 12.60 3.54 12.36
C ALA A 578 12.64 4.08 13.81
N ILE A 579 11.54 4.69 14.26
CA ILE A 579 11.37 5.27 15.60
C ILE A 579 10.86 4.16 16.53
N PRO A 580 11.66 3.68 17.50
CA PRO A 580 11.28 2.54 18.34
C PRO A 580 9.97 2.76 19.09
N GLY A 581 9.04 1.81 18.97
CA GLY A 581 7.71 1.87 19.58
C GLY A 581 6.71 2.78 18.87
N LEU A 582 7.03 3.32 17.69
CA LEU A 582 6.11 4.08 16.84
C LEU A 582 6.09 3.57 15.39
N VAL A 583 7.25 3.20 14.85
CA VAL A 583 7.42 2.66 13.49
C VAL A 583 8.21 1.35 13.59
N PRO A 584 7.77 0.25 12.93
CA PRO A 584 8.54 -0.99 12.86
C PRO A 584 9.95 -0.76 12.30
N SER A 585 10.90 -1.60 12.70
CA SER A 585 12.30 -1.50 12.26
C SER A 585 12.61 -2.62 11.26
N TRP A 586 12.84 -2.26 10.00
CA TRP A 586 13.23 -3.16 8.90
C TRP A 586 14.66 -2.79 8.44
N PRO A 587 15.49 -3.69 7.86
CA PRO A 587 16.89 -3.38 7.58
C PRO A 587 17.05 -2.29 6.48
N PRO A 588 17.92 -1.26 6.63
CA PRO A 588 18.91 -1.01 7.67
C PRO A 588 18.43 -0.25 8.92
N GLY A 589 17.12 0.00 9.09
CA GLY A 589 16.46 0.33 10.37
C GLY A 589 17.16 1.39 11.20
N VAL A 590 17.29 2.58 10.61
CA VAL A 590 17.92 3.76 11.21
C VAL A 590 16.94 4.91 11.29
N ILE A 591 17.25 5.92 12.10
CA ILE A 591 16.62 7.24 12.06
C ILE A 591 17.55 8.14 11.23
N ARG A 592 17.39 8.10 9.90
CA ARG A 592 18.18 8.86 8.92
C ARG A 592 17.27 9.43 7.83
N PRO A 593 16.38 10.37 8.18
CA PRO A 593 15.44 10.97 7.24
C PRO A 593 16.16 11.60 6.04
N ASP A 594 17.34 12.18 6.25
CA ASP A 594 18.18 12.80 5.21
C ASP A 594 18.61 11.86 4.07
N LEU A 595 18.39 10.55 4.21
CA LEU A 595 18.68 9.53 3.19
C LEU A 595 17.44 8.99 2.47
N ALA A 596 16.23 9.25 2.96
CA ALA A 596 14.97 8.70 2.44
C ALA A 596 14.71 9.05 0.97
N SER A 597 14.98 10.30 0.56
CA SER A 597 14.90 10.71 -0.85
C SER A 597 15.91 9.93 -1.72
N THR A 598 17.14 9.69 -1.23
CA THR A 598 18.15 8.92 -1.98
C THR A 598 17.70 7.48 -2.20
N PHE A 599 17.08 6.87 -1.18
CA PHE A 599 16.49 5.54 -1.24
C PHE A 599 15.39 5.44 -2.30
N LEU A 600 14.36 6.29 -2.21
CA LEU A 600 13.23 6.32 -3.15
C LEU A 600 13.68 6.58 -4.60
N VAL A 601 14.53 7.58 -4.81
CA VAL A 601 15.03 7.95 -6.14
C VAL A 601 15.94 6.87 -6.75
N ASN A 602 16.69 6.11 -5.95
CA ASN A 602 17.51 5.02 -6.48
C ASN A 602 16.69 3.75 -6.77
N GLN A 603 15.63 3.46 -6.02
CA GLN A 603 14.66 2.43 -6.40
C GLN A 603 13.95 2.77 -7.72
N ALA A 604 13.52 4.03 -7.90
CA ALA A 604 12.90 4.46 -9.15
C ALA A 604 13.86 4.30 -10.36
N LYS A 605 15.16 4.62 -10.20
CA LYS A 605 16.18 4.31 -11.24
C LYS A 605 16.33 2.81 -11.49
N ALA A 606 16.34 2.00 -10.43
CA ALA A 606 16.49 0.55 -10.53
C ALA A 606 15.31 -0.10 -11.25
N HIS A 607 14.09 0.37 -10.98
CA HIS A 607 12.88 0.01 -11.72
C HIS A 607 12.99 0.36 -13.22
N VAL A 608 13.37 1.61 -13.55
CA VAL A 608 13.55 2.05 -14.95
C VAL A 608 14.61 1.20 -15.69
N ALA A 609 15.74 0.93 -15.03
CA ALA A 609 16.80 0.10 -15.59
C ALA A 609 16.37 -1.36 -15.75
N ALA A 610 15.62 -1.91 -14.79
CA ALA A 610 15.05 -3.26 -14.87
C ALA A 610 13.98 -3.39 -15.95
N TYR A 611 13.13 -2.38 -16.15
CA TYR A 611 12.16 -2.32 -17.25
C TYR A 611 12.85 -2.46 -18.61
N ASP A 612 13.86 -1.59 -18.88
CA ASP A 612 14.63 -1.66 -20.13
C ASP A 612 15.42 -2.97 -20.27
N ALA A 613 15.97 -3.48 -19.17
CA ALA A 613 16.73 -4.74 -19.14
C ALA A 613 15.86 -5.96 -19.45
N ILE A 614 14.64 -6.02 -18.92
CA ILE A 614 13.70 -7.13 -19.17
C ILE A 614 13.25 -7.09 -20.63
N HIS A 615 12.75 -5.97 -21.15
CA HIS A 615 12.36 -5.85 -22.56
C HIS A 615 13.49 -6.05 -23.58
N ALA A 616 14.75 -5.91 -23.17
CA ALA A 616 15.91 -6.17 -24.02
C ALA A 616 16.30 -7.66 -24.10
N TRP A 617 15.95 -8.47 -23.09
CA TRP A 617 16.45 -9.83 -22.92
C TRP A 617 15.37 -10.90 -22.91
N ASP A 618 14.19 -10.57 -22.40
CA ASP A 618 13.00 -11.37 -22.62
C ASP A 618 12.45 -11.07 -24.03
N THR A 619 12.56 -12.08 -24.88
CA THR A 619 12.32 -11.97 -26.33
C THR A 619 11.51 -13.16 -26.87
N VAL A 620 11.00 -14.00 -25.97
CA VAL A 620 10.23 -15.21 -26.26
C VAL A 620 8.97 -15.16 -25.40
N SER A 621 7.80 -14.94 -25.99
CA SER A 621 6.57 -15.10 -25.22
C SER A 621 6.37 -16.56 -24.87
N ALA A 622 6.13 -16.82 -23.58
CA ALA A 622 5.82 -18.13 -23.05
C ALA A 622 4.31 -18.43 -23.08
N THR A 623 3.48 -17.43 -23.43
CA THR A 623 2.01 -17.54 -23.46
C THR A 623 1.45 -17.09 -24.81
N ASP A 624 1.02 -18.05 -25.64
CA ASP A 624 0.60 -17.84 -27.04
C ASP A 624 -0.37 -16.65 -27.23
N GLY A 625 0.15 -15.55 -27.79
CA GLY A 625 -0.60 -14.34 -28.12
C GLY A 625 -0.31 -13.12 -27.25
N GLN A 626 0.44 -13.27 -26.15
CA GLN A 626 0.91 -12.18 -25.31
C GLN A 626 2.18 -11.49 -25.89
N PRO A 627 2.55 -10.29 -25.43
CA PRO A 627 3.91 -9.78 -25.61
C PRO A 627 4.91 -10.67 -24.85
N ALA A 628 6.17 -10.73 -25.31
CA ALA A 628 7.22 -11.51 -24.61
C ALA A 628 7.46 -11.03 -23.17
N ALA A 629 7.41 -9.71 -22.95
CA ALA A 629 7.46 -9.12 -21.63
C ALA A 629 6.36 -8.07 -21.47
N PHE A 630 5.66 -8.14 -20.34
CA PHE A 630 4.70 -7.18 -19.85
C PHE A 630 5.17 -6.75 -18.45
N VAL A 631 5.79 -5.57 -18.36
CA VAL A 631 6.67 -5.22 -17.24
C VAL A 631 6.12 -4.06 -16.44
N GLY A 632 6.08 -4.18 -15.11
CA GLY A 632 5.66 -3.11 -14.23
C GLY A 632 6.27 -3.18 -12.84
N PHE A 633 5.52 -2.68 -11.86
CA PHE A 633 5.85 -2.70 -10.43
C PHE A 633 4.57 -2.91 -9.63
N THR A 634 4.71 -3.23 -8.35
CA THR A 634 3.57 -3.39 -7.43
C THR A 634 3.73 -2.41 -6.28
N ASN A 635 2.66 -1.71 -5.89
CA ASN A 635 2.71 -0.61 -4.92
C ASN A 635 1.58 -0.70 -3.90
N ASN A 636 1.92 -0.60 -2.62
CA ASN A 636 0.96 -0.40 -1.54
C ASN A 636 0.29 0.96 -1.71
N MET A 637 -1.02 0.96 -1.93
CA MET A 637 -1.80 2.18 -2.01
C MET A 637 -2.71 2.25 -0.79
N LEU A 638 -2.47 3.29 0.01
CA LEU A 638 -3.10 3.51 1.31
C LEU A 638 -3.95 4.79 1.24
N PRO A 639 -5.29 4.69 1.16
CA PRO A 639 -6.18 5.84 1.16
C PRO A 639 -6.20 6.43 2.56
N ASN A 640 -5.62 7.61 2.68
CA ASN A 640 -5.59 8.40 3.89
C ASN A 640 -6.78 9.35 3.88
N ARG A 641 -7.60 9.32 4.94
CA ARG A 641 -8.75 10.23 5.12
C ARG A 641 -8.61 11.05 6.40
N PRO A 642 -9.15 12.28 6.46
CA PRO A 642 -9.12 13.08 7.69
C PRO A 642 -9.91 12.39 8.81
N ALA A 643 -9.34 12.30 10.02
CA ALA A 643 -10.04 11.75 11.18
C ALA A 643 -11.25 12.61 11.59
N ASN A 644 -11.12 13.93 11.45
CA ASN A 644 -12.20 14.90 11.49
C ASN A 644 -12.20 15.73 10.18
N PRO A 645 -13.14 15.49 9.25
CA PRO A 645 -13.13 16.13 7.92
C PRO A 645 -13.43 17.64 7.92
N ILE A 646 -13.89 18.22 9.03
CA ILE A 646 -13.97 19.69 9.16
C ILE A 646 -12.69 20.32 9.71
N ASN A 647 -11.74 19.53 10.24
CA ASN A 647 -10.44 20.06 10.67
C ASN A 647 -9.50 20.17 9.45
N PRO A 648 -9.12 21.38 8.99
CA PRO A 648 -8.20 21.50 7.86
C PRO A 648 -6.84 20.85 8.12
N LEU A 649 -6.40 20.73 9.39
CA LEU A 649 -5.13 20.06 9.70
C LEU A 649 -5.19 18.54 9.45
N ASP A 650 -6.36 17.91 9.65
CA ASP A 650 -6.55 16.48 9.37
C ASP A 650 -6.61 16.23 7.86
N VAL A 651 -7.17 17.19 7.10
CA VAL A 651 -7.21 17.18 5.63
C VAL A 651 -5.80 17.37 5.06
N ASP A 652 -5.08 18.43 5.47
CA ASP A 652 -3.69 18.69 5.10
C ASP A 652 -2.76 17.48 5.36
N ALA A 653 -3.01 16.75 6.45
CA ALA A 653 -2.28 15.54 6.79
C ALA A 653 -2.64 14.37 5.86
N ALA A 654 -3.94 14.09 5.68
CA ALA A 654 -4.40 13.02 4.79
C ALA A 654 -3.90 13.20 3.35
N ASP A 655 -4.07 14.40 2.79
CA ASP A 655 -3.66 14.73 1.43
C ASP A 655 -2.14 14.62 1.22
N ALA A 656 -1.34 14.95 2.25
CA ALA A 656 0.11 14.86 2.15
C ALA A 656 0.63 13.41 2.24
N TRP A 657 -0.06 12.53 2.96
CA TRP A 657 0.22 11.09 2.93
C TRP A 657 -0.25 10.44 1.62
N ASN A 658 -1.43 10.80 1.10
CA ASN A 658 -1.93 10.31 -0.19
C ASN A 658 -0.93 10.58 -1.33
N ARG A 659 -0.41 11.82 -1.46
CA ARG A 659 0.61 12.15 -2.47
C ARG A 659 1.89 11.32 -2.34
N MET A 660 2.28 10.95 -1.12
CA MET A 660 3.48 10.15 -0.89
C MET A 660 3.31 8.68 -1.26
N PHE A 661 2.24 8.03 -0.78
CA PHE A 661 2.02 6.60 -0.96
C PHE A 661 1.37 6.23 -2.30
N ASN A 662 0.41 7.04 -2.76
CA ASN A 662 -0.47 6.68 -3.88
C ASN A 662 -0.03 7.32 -5.20
N GLU A 663 0.79 8.38 -5.16
CA GLU A 663 1.17 9.15 -6.35
C GLU A 663 2.68 9.20 -6.61
N TRP A 664 3.54 9.31 -5.58
CA TRP A 664 4.98 9.62 -5.77
C TRP A 664 5.70 8.69 -6.75
N PHE A 665 5.56 7.36 -6.58
CA PHE A 665 6.25 6.40 -7.44
C PHE A 665 5.64 6.35 -8.86
N LEU A 666 4.31 6.44 -8.98
CA LEU A 666 3.60 6.49 -10.26
C LEU A 666 4.01 7.75 -11.05
N ASN A 667 4.06 8.91 -10.39
CA ASN A 667 4.58 10.15 -10.94
C ASN A 667 6.04 10.02 -11.41
N ALA A 668 6.89 9.35 -10.63
CA ALA A 668 8.29 9.15 -10.95
C ALA A 668 8.51 8.32 -12.22
N VAL A 669 7.77 7.21 -12.41
CA VAL A 669 8.07 6.18 -13.44
C VAL A 669 7.08 6.12 -14.61
N ILE A 670 5.97 6.86 -14.52
CA ILE A 670 5.00 7.02 -15.62
C ILE A 670 5.15 8.42 -16.21
N ASP A 671 5.09 9.43 -15.35
CA ASP A 671 5.08 10.85 -15.72
C ASP A 671 6.49 11.47 -15.84
N GLY A 672 7.52 10.72 -15.41
CA GLY A 672 8.90 11.19 -15.33
C GLY A 672 9.12 12.30 -14.30
N TRP A 673 8.19 12.51 -13.36
CA TRP A 673 8.31 13.53 -12.31
C TRP A 673 8.86 12.93 -11.03
N VAL A 674 10.16 13.09 -10.82
CA VAL A 674 10.87 12.62 -9.64
C VAL A 674 10.96 13.77 -8.65
N ASP A 675 9.94 13.92 -7.79
CA ASP A 675 9.98 14.84 -6.64
C ASP A 675 11.03 14.37 -5.63
N ALA A 676 12.30 14.69 -5.89
CA ALA A 676 13.43 14.31 -5.07
C ALA A 676 13.59 15.21 -3.83
N ASN A 677 12.84 16.32 -3.76
CA ASN A 677 12.86 17.27 -2.65
C ASN A 677 11.74 17.00 -1.62
N LEU A 678 10.68 16.33 -2.07
CA LEU A 678 9.50 15.85 -1.34
C LEU A 678 8.51 16.96 -0.91
N ASP A 679 8.51 18.12 -1.59
CA ASP A 679 7.57 19.22 -1.33
C ASP A 679 6.27 19.18 -2.15
N GLY A 680 6.18 18.30 -3.16
CA GLY A 680 5.03 18.17 -4.04
C GLY A 680 4.90 19.25 -5.11
N ILE A 681 5.92 20.08 -5.35
CA ILE A 681 5.89 21.18 -6.32
C ILE A 681 6.66 20.78 -7.58
N LYS A 682 5.94 20.37 -8.64
CA LYS A 682 6.53 19.91 -9.92
C LYS A 682 7.42 20.98 -10.59
N THR A 683 8.75 20.91 -10.40
CA THR A 683 9.72 21.83 -11.03
C THR A 683 10.36 21.27 -12.30
N PRO A 684 10.88 22.12 -13.22
CA PRO A 684 11.53 21.65 -14.45
C PRO A 684 12.82 20.85 -14.26
N ASP A 685 13.53 20.99 -13.13
CA ASP A 685 14.73 20.21 -12.80
C ASP A 685 14.44 18.86 -12.10
N GLU A 686 13.16 18.53 -11.89
CA GLU A 686 12.66 17.24 -11.39
C GLU A 686 11.95 16.42 -12.49
N ILE A 687 11.96 16.90 -13.74
CA ILE A 687 11.45 16.16 -14.90
C ILE A 687 12.59 15.37 -15.54
N HIS A 688 12.43 14.05 -15.55
CA HIS A 688 13.35 13.05 -16.07
C HIS A 688 12.73 12.34 -17.28
N PRO A 689 12.97 12.80 -18.53
CA PRO A 689 12.42 12.17 -19.73
C PRO A 689 12.80 10.69 -19.89
N GLU A 690 13.92 10.27 -19.29
CA GLU A 690 14.40 8.89 -19.29
C GLU A 690 13.59 7.94 -18.38
N PHE A 691 12.70 8.48 -17.54
CA PHE A 691 11.77 7.71 -16.70
C PHE A 691 10.36 7.63 -17.30
N VAL A 692 10.03 8.40 -18.35
CA VAL A 692 8.65 8.53 -18.83
C VAL A 692 8.14 7.22 -19.42
N GLY A 693 7.00 6.75 -18.91
CA GLY A 693 6.25 5.60 -19.44
C GLY A 693 6.84 4.22 -19.15
N LYS A 694 7.78 4.08 -18.21
CA LYS A 694 8.58 2.87 -17.91
C LYS A 694 7.82 1.79 -17.13
N THR A 695 6.54 1.61 -17.42
CA THR A 695 5.68 0.56 -16.86
C THR A 695 4.60 0.25 -17.89
N ASP A 696 4.29 -1.01 -18.13
CA ASP A 696 3.21 -1.43 -19.02
C ASP A 696 1.89 -1.52 -18.26
N PHE A 697 1.94 -2.06 -17.03
CA PHE A 697 0.84 -2.09 -16.08
C PHE A 697 1.21 -1.40 -14.75
N VAL A 698 0.22 -1.16 -13.89
CA VAL A 698 0.41 -0.77 -12.49
C VAL A 698 -0.18 -1.84 -11.58
N GLY A 699 0.67 -2.48 -10.78
CA GLY A 699 0.26 -3.41 -9.73
C GLY A 699 -0.21 -2.65 -8.50
N VAL A 700 -1.49 -2.77 -8.16
CA VAL A 700 -2.08 -2.18 -6.96
C VAL A 700 -2.09 -3.23 -5.86
N GLN A 701 -1.55 -2.87 -4.69
CA GLN A 701 -1.68 -3.64 -3.46
C GLN A 701 -2.57 -2.89 -2.47
N TYR A 702 -3.54 -3.58 -1.87
CA TYR A 702 -4.51 -2.96 -0.97
C TYR A 702 -4.89 -3.83 0.23
N TYR A 703 -4.93 -3.22 1.41
CA TYR A 703 -5.24 -3.89 2.67
C TYR A 703 -6.32 -3.20 3.52
N GLY A 704 -6.34 -1.86 3.57
CA GLY A 704 -7.28 -1.07 4.37
C GLY A 704 -7.06 0.44 4.20
N SER A 705 -7.62 1.26 5.09
CA SER A 705 -7.49 2.73 5.05
C SER A 705 -6.90 3.30 6.35
N GLU A 706 -6.30 4.49 6.31
CA GLU A 706 -5.86 5.20 7.52
C GLU A 706 -6.64 6.50 7.76
N LYS A 707 -6.88 6.81 9.04
CA LYS A 707 -7.48 8.08 9.48
C LYS A 707 -6.43 8.98 10.11
N MET A 708 -6.14 10.11 9.48
CA MET A 708 -5.10 11.04 9.91
C MET A 708 -5.62 12.12 10.85
N THR A 709 -4.99 12.27 12.02
CA THR A 709 -5.16 13.46 12.89
C THR A 709 -3.99 14.42 12.68
N GLY A 710 -4.29 15.64 12.26
CA GLY A 710 -3.31 16.66 11.95
C GLY A 710 -2.69 17.31 13.17
N ILE A 711 -1.36 17.42 13.17
CA ILE A 711 -0.59 18.16 14.19
C ILE A 711 -0.24 19.60 13.74
N GLY A 712 -0.49 19.94 12.46
CA GLY A 712 -0.36 21.31 11.93
C GLY A 712 1.07 21.78 11.64
N PHE A 713 2.06 20.90 11.75
CA PHE A 713 3.44 21.12 11.31
C PHE A 713 4.08 19.76 10.98
N ALA A 714 5.14 19.76 10.15
CA ALA A 714 5.98 18.57 9.99
C ALA A 714 7.09 18.58 11.07
N PRO A 715 7.22 17.53 11.91
CA PRO A 715 8.22 17.48 12.98
C PRO A 715 9.61 17.10 12.44
N ILE A 716 9.69 16.63 11.19
CA ILE A 716 10.94 16.26 10.52
C ILE A 716 11.17 17.24 9.34
N PRO A 717 12.21 18.11 9.42
CA PRO A 717 12.53 19.03 8.34
C PRO A 717 12.85 18.30 7.03
N GLY A 718 12.28 18.77 5.92
CA GLY A 718 12.40 18.14 4.59
C GLY A 718 11.41 17.00 4.31
N PHE A 719 10.51 16.67 5.24
CA PHE A 719 9.53 15.59 5.06
C PHE A 719 8.11 16.10 5.38
N PRO A 720 7.53 16.93 4.49
CA PRO A 720 6.28 17.64 4.76
C PRO A 720 5.04 16.74 4.80
N PHE A 721 5.13 15.45 4.44
CA PHE A 721 4.04 14.49 4.59
C PHE A 721 3.79 14.05 6.04
N PHE A 722 4.78 14.13 6.95
CA PHE A 722 4.59 13.84 8.38
C PHE A 722 3.81 14.95 9.13
N ARG A 723 2.66 15.40 8.60
CA ARG A 723 1.81 16.46 9.22
C ARG A 723 0.66 15.93 10.08
N GLY A 724 0.52 14.61 10.18
CA GLY A 724 -0.45 13.95 11.05
C GLY A 724 0.03 12.64 11.63
N ILE A 725 -0.83 12.05 12.47
CA ILE A 725 -0.64 10.77 13.14
C ILE A 725 -1.80 9.84 12.72
N PRO A 726 -1.54 8.60 12.27
CA PRO A 726 -2.58 7.66 11.90
C PRO A 726 -3.32 7.09 13.11
N GLN A 727 -4.63 6.93 12.98
CA GLN A 727 -5.49 6.26 13.95
C GLN A 727 -5.72 4.80 13.55
N ARG A 728 -5.15 3.87 14.31
CA ARG A 728 -5.35 2.42 14.18
C ARG A 728 -6.69 1.97 14.77
N CYS A 729 -7.34 0.97 14.16
CA CYS A 729 -8.56 0.37 14.73
C CYS A 729 -8.25 -0.76 15.74
N ASN A 730 -9.28 -1.26 16.42
CA ASN A 730 -9.15 -2.35 17.39
C ASN A 730 -9.49 -3.70 16.73
N PRO A 731 -8.61 -4.72 16.76
CA PRO A 731 -8.80 -6.00 16.06
C PRO A 731 -9.99 -6.82 16.57
N SER A 732 -10.53 -6.50 17.76
CA SER A 732 -11.79 -7.09 18.24
C SER A 732 -13.04 -6.50 17.56
N SER A 733 -12.91 -5.48 16.72
CA SER A 733 -13.99 -5.03 15.83
C SER A 733 -14.13 -5.98 14.63
N PRO A 734 -15.36 -6.35 14.22
CA PRO A 734 -15.57 -7.12 12.98
C PRO A 734 -15.17 -6.34 11.72
N THR A 735 -14.93 -5.02 11.81
CA THR A 735 -14.51 -4.14 10.70
C THR A 735 -13.02 -3.81 10.74
N CYS A 736 -12.19 -4.63 11.39
CA CYS A 736 -10.76 -4.37 11.59
C CYS A 736 -9.96 -5.67 11.47
N SER A 737 -8.86 -5.68 10.72
CA SER A 737 -7.93 -6.81 10.66
C SER A 737 -7.26 -7.05 12.02
N ASP A 738 -6.70 -8.24 12.20
CA ASP A 738 -5.88 -8.55 13.37
C ASP A 738 -4.61 -7.68 13.42
N PHE A 739 -4.20 -7.12 12.27
CA PHE A 739 -3.11 -6.14 12.10
C PHE A 739 -3.56 -4.66 12.25
N ASN A 740 -4.69 -4.40 12.94
CA ASN A 740 -5.24 -3.07 13.23
C ASN A 740 -5.68 -2.22 12.00
N GLN A 741 -5.85 -2.80 10.81
CA GLN A 741 -6.26 -2.08 9.59
C GLN A 741 -7.79 -2.11 9.40
N PRO A 742 -8.46 -0.98 9.12
CA PRO A 742 -9.89 -0.94 8.80
C PRO A 742 -10.24 -1.72 7.52
N ILE A 743 -11.32 -2.49 7.57
CA ILE A 743 -11.93 -3.14 6.39
C ILE A 743 -12.76 -2.09 5.65
N ASP A 744 -12.35 -1.72 4.43
CA ASP A 744 -12.84 -0.51 3.74
C ASP A 744 -12.87 -0.64 2.19
N PRO A 745 -13.89 -1.31 1.63
CA PRO A 745 -14.03 -1.44 0.17
C PRO A 745 -14.11 -0.08 -0.56
N GLY A 746 -14.68 0.95 0.07
CA GLY A 746 -14.65 2.32 -0.44
C GLY A 746 -13.22 2.86 -0.62
N GLY A 747 -12.33 2.55 0.32
CA GLY A 747 -10.90 2.88 0.22
C GLY A 747 -10.20 2.13 -0.91
N PHE A 748 -10.58 0.87 -1.16
CA PHE A 748 -10.04 0.12 -2.30
C PHE A 748 -10.43 0.79 -3.64
N ARG A 749 -11.67 1.27 -3.74
CA ARG A 749 -12.13 2.04 -4.91
C ARG A 749 -11.32 3.32 -5.13
N GLU A 750 -11.03 4.06 -4.06
CA GLU A 750 -10.23 5.29 -4.13
C GLU A 750 -8.86 5.04 -4.78
N VAL A 751 -8.14 4.00 -4.36
CA VAL A 751 -6.80 3.73 -4.88
C VAL A 751 -6.80 3.14 -6.29
N LEU A 752 -7.80 2.34 -6.64
CA LEU A 752 -7.97 1.84 -8.01
C LEU A 752 -8.30 2.97 -8.99
N GLU A 753 -9.15 3.93 -8.61
CA GLU A 753 -9.46 5.10 -9.43
C GLU A 753 -8.24 6.04 -9.57
N ILE A 754 -7.42 6.20 -8.51
CA ILE A 754 -6.14 6.92 -8.60
C ILE A 754 -5.19 6.21 -9.57
N ALA A 755 -4.98 4.89 -9.45
CA ALA A 755 -4.08 4.15 -10.33
C ALA A 755 -4.55 4.18 -11.79
N ALA A 756 -5.85 4.00 -12.04
CA ALA A 756 -6.44 4.07 -13.38
C ALA A 756 -6.26 5.44 -14.06
N SER A 757 -6.18 6.52 -13.28
CA SER A 757 -6.00 7.88 -13.82
C SER A 757 -4.68 8.08 -14.59
N TYR A 758 -3.67 7.22 -14.36
CA TYR A 758 -2.41 7.21 -15.10
C TYR A 758 -2.50 6.55 -16.48
N GLY A 759 -3.67 6.01 -16.86
CA GLY A 759 -3.91 5.49 -18.22
C GLY A 759 -3.15 4.20 -18.54
N LYS A 760 -2.82 3.40 -17.53
CA LYS A 760 -2.19 2.08 -17.63
C LYS A 760 -3.17 0.98 -17.22
N PRO A 761 -3.15 -0.21 -17.83
CA PRO A 761 -3.78 -1.40 -17.29
C PRO A 761 -3.39 -1.64 -15.83
N LEU A 762 -4.35 -2.06 -15.02
CA LEU A 762 -4.16 -2.37 -13.62
C LEU A 762 -4.12 -3.88 -13.38
N TRP A 763 -3.41 -4.27 -12.33
CA TRP A 763 -3.51 -5.60 -11.74
C TRP A 763 -3.62 -5.46 -10.24
N VAL A 764 -4.60 -6.09 -9.60
CA VAL A 764 -4.63 -6.15 -8.12
C VAL A 764 -3.63 -7.23 -7.70
N THR A 765 -2.38 -6.84 -7.46
CA THR A 765 -1.27 -7.78 -7.25
C THR A 765 -1.16 -8.31 -5.82
N GLU A 766 -1.81 -7.63 -4.86
CA GLU A 766 -2.09 -8.14 -3.51
C GLU A 766 -3.39 -7.53 -2.99
N ASN A 767 -4.29 -8.37 -2.50
CA ASN A 767 -5.38 -7.94 -1.62
C ASN A 767 -5.67 -9.04 -0.60
N GLY A 768 -5.72 -8.71 0.69
CA GLY A 768 -5.65 -9.71 1.76
C GLY A 768 -6.02 -9.19 3.13
N ILE A 769 -6.11 -10.08 4.13
CA ILE A 769 -6.39 -9.69 5.52
C ILE A 769 -5.80 -10.65 6.56
N ALA A 770 -5.12 -10.07 7.55
CA ALA A 770 -4.77 -10.73 8.80
C ALA A 770 -6.06 -11.04 9.61
N ASP A 771 -6.40 -12.33 9.71
CA ASP A 771 -7.59 -12.85 10.39
C ASP A 771 -7.35 -14.33 10.71
N ALA A 772 -6.82 -14.61 11.90
CA ALA A 772 -6.40 -15.94 12.30
C ALA A 772 -7.58 -16.93 12.50
N ASN A 773 -8.80 -16.41 12.63
CA ASN A 773 -10.00 -17.22 12.92
C ASN A 773 -10.91 -17.42 11.69
N ASP A 774 -10.51 -16.91 10.51
CA ASP A 774 -11.31 -16.90 9.27
C ASP A 774 -12.72 -16.26 9.42
N THR A 775 -12.86 -15.34 10.38
CA THR A 775 -14.14 -14.70 10.76
C THR A 775 -14.49 -13.46 9.94
N LYS A 776 -13.48 -12.86 9.29
CA LYS A 776 -13.53 -11.59 8.56
C LYS A 776 -13.19 -11.79 7.08
N ARG A 777 -12.21 -12.65 6.80
CA ARG A 777 -11.64 -12.91 5.46
C ARG A 777 -12.67 -13.27 4.38
N PRO A 778 -13.69 -14.12 4.60
CA PRO A 778 -14.69 -14.39 3.57
C PRO A 778 -15.47 -13.15 3.14
N GLY A 779 -15.89 -12.31 4.10
CA GLY A 779 -16.59 -11.05 3.83
C GLY A 779 -15.67 -9.98 3.23
N TYR A 780 -14.39 -9.98 3.62
CA TYR A 780 -13.36 -9.13 3.02
C TYR A 780 -13.21 -9.46 1.52
N ILE A 781 -12.94 -10.72 1.17
CA ILE A 781 -12.80 -11.20 -0.21
C ILE A 781 -14.03 -10.81 -1.05
N ALA A 782 -15.23 -11.16 -0.57
CA ALA A 782 -16.48 -10.88 -1.29
C ALA A 782 -16.71 -9.38 -1.55
N THR A 783 -16.40 -8.51 -0.58
CA THR A 783 -16.63 -7.06 -0.70
C THR A 783 -15.55 -6.33 -1.50
N HIS A 784 -14.31 -6.78 -1.48
CA HIS A 784 -13.22 -6.14 -2.23
C HIS A 784 -13.24 -6.56 -3.71
N ILE A 785 -13.50 -7.83 -4.02
CA ILE A 785 -13.69 -8.28 -5.40
C ILE A 785 -14.94 -7.63 -6.03
N ALA A 786 -15.98 -7.35 -5.23
CA ALA A 786 -17.15 -6.61 -5.70
C ALA A 786 -16.85 -5.18 -6.21
N VAL A 787 -15.84 -4.51 -5.64
CA VAL A 787 -15.35 -3.21 -6.13
C VAL A 787 -14.60 -3.37 -7.46
N VAL A 788 -13.80 -4.42 -7.60
CA VAL A 788 -13.11 -4.73 -8.86
C VAL A 788 -14.12 -5.05 -9.98
N GLN A 789 -15.15 -5.85 -9.69
CA GLN A 789 -16.20 -6.19 -10.66
C GLN A 789 -16.94 -4.94 -11.14
N ASP A 790 -17.30 -4.04 -10.23
CA ASP A 790 -17.95 -2.78 -10.59
C ASP A 790 -17.06 -1.91 -11.48
N LEU A 791 -15.79 -1.73 -11.12
CA LEU A 791 -14.84 -0.93 -11.91
C LEU A 791 -14.61 -1.52 -13.31
N VAL A 792 -14.47 -2.85 -13.43
CA VAL A 792 -14.30 -3.55 -14.71
C VAL A 792 -15.57 -3.46 -15.57
N ALA A 793 -16.76 -3.67 -14.99
CA ALA A 793 -18.03 -3.54 -15.69
C ALA A 793 -18.27 -2.11 -16.23
N HIS A 794 -17.75 -1.09 -15.53
CA HIS A 794 -17.79 0.31 -15.96
C HIS A 794 -16.56 0.73 -16.80
N GLY A 795 -15.78 -0.22 -17.33
CA GLY A 795 -14.75 0.02 -18.34
C GLY A 795 -13.35 0.38 -17.82
N THR A 796 -13.06 0.15 -16.53
CA THR A 796 -11.70 0.26 -15.99
C THR A 796 -10.88 -0.95 -16.44
N ASP A 797 -9.72 -0.73 -17.06
CA ASP A 797 -8.83 -1.80 -17.51
C ASP A 797 -8.10 -2.44 -16.30
N ILE A 798 -8.74 -3.40 -15.65
CA ILE A 798 -8.15 -4.24 -14.61
C ILE A 798 -8.07 -5.68 -15.15
N ARG A 799 -6.85 -6.21 -15.26
CA ARG A 799 -6.56 -7.50 -15.90
C ARG A 799 -6.73 -8.70 -14.98
N GLY A 800 -6.51 -8.52 -13.68
CA GLY A 800 -6.55 -9.62 -12.72
C GLY A 800 -6.61 -9.21 -11.27
N TYR A 801 -6.90 -10.21 -10.44
CA TYR A 801 -6.96 -10.15 -8.99
C TYR A 801 -6.14 -11.29 -8.36
N THR A 802 -5.17 -10.90 -7.53
CA THR A 802 -4.23 -11.79 -6.85
C THR A 802 -4.40 -11.66 -5.33
N TYR A 803 -4.86 -12.72 -4.67
CA TYR A 803 -5.09 -12.73 -3.22
C TYR A 803 -3.77 -12.85 -2.43
N TRP A 804 -3.62 -12.02 -1.37
CA TRP A 804 -2.54 -12.18 -0.39
C TRP A 804 -3.06 -12.89 0.88
N SER A 805 -2.67 -14.13 1.15
CA SER A 805 -1.69 -14.99 0.46
C SER A 805 -2.25 -16.37 0.14
N PHE A 806 -1.50 -17.17 -0.62
CA PHE A 806 -1.79 -18.61 -0.73
C PHE A 806 -1.72 -19.28 0.65
N VAL A 807 -0.56 -19.20 1.31
CA VAL A 807 -0.28 -19.79 2.63
C VAL A 807 0.09 -18.73 3.66
N ASP A 808 -0.24 -18.96 4.94
CA ASP A 808 0.28 -18.20 6.08
C ASP A 808 1.81 -18.26 6.11
N ASN A 809 2.45 -17.12 6.34
CA ASN A 809 3.88 -16.92 6.10
C ASN A 809 4.50 -15.99 7.15
N LEU A 810 5.81 -15.78 7.09
CA LEU A 810 6.54 -14.92 8.01
C LEU A 810 6.20 -13.45 7.72
N GLU A 811 5.37 -12.79 8.53
CA GLU A 811 5.03 -11.37 8.35
C GLU A 811 6.17 -10.46 8.84
N TRP A 812 7.30 -10.49 8.11
CA TRP A 812 8.48 -9.64 8.28
C TRP A 812 8.99 -9.57 9.74
N SER A 813 8.88 -8.41 10.39
CA SER A 813 9.26 -8.19 11.78
C SER A 813 8.25 -8.77 12.79
N GLU A 814 6.99 -8.94 12.39
CA GLU A 814 5.87 -9.34 13.24
C GLU A 814 5.78 -10.86 13.45
N GLY A 815 6.41 -11.66 12.58
CA GLY A 815 6.44 -13.11 12.67
C GLY A 815 5.11 -13.77 12.26
N TYR A 816 4.92 -15.04 12.62
CA TYR A 816 3.81 -15.88 12.15
C TYR A 816 2.44 -15.61 12.83
N HIS A 817 2.34 -14.58 13.67
CA HIS A 817 1.09 -14.31 14.41
C HIS A 817 0.02 -13.60 13.57
N LEU A 818 0.40 -13.06 12.40
CA LEU A 818 -0.49 -12.39 11.46
C LEU A 818 -0.79 -13.32 10.28
N GLN A 819 -1.89 -14.04 10.39
CA GLN A 819 -2.29 -15.04 9.41
C GLN A 819 -3.10 -14.43 8.28
N PHE A 820 -2.52 -14.33 7.09
CA PHE A 820 -3.14 -13.81 5.86
C PHE A 820 -3.68 -14.90 4.92
N GLY A 821 -3.09 -16.09 4.93
CA GLY A 821 -3.25 -17.09 3.88
C GLY A 821 -4.63 -17.73 3.79
N LEU A 822 -4.94 -18.33 2.64
CA LEU A 822 -6.08 -19.23 2.44
C LEU A 822 -5.83 -20.62 3.06
N TYR A 823 -4.57 -21.02 3.12
CA TYR A 823 -4.08 -22.17 3.89
C TYR A 823 -3.16 -21.71 5.02
N GLY A 824 -3.13 -22.46 6.12
CA GLY A 824 -1.99 -22.52 7.04
C GLY A 824 -1.06 -23.67 6.66
N SER A 825 -0.08 -23.98 7.53
CA SER A 825 0.79 -25.15 7.40
C SER A 825 0.95 -25.82 8.77
N ASP A 826 1.02 -27.15 8.82
CA ASP A 826 1.28 -27.93 10.04
C ASP A 826 2.78 -28.21 10.24
N PRO A 827 3.49 -27.49 11.14
CA PRO A 827 4.92 -27.67 11.39
C PRO A 827 5.24 -28.96 12.18
N THR A 828 4.25 -29.77 12.54
CA THR A 828 4.45 -31.09 13.16
C THR A 828 4.54 -32.22 12.13
N THR A 829 4.13 -31.96 10.89
CA THR A 829 4.29 -32.89 9.76
C THR A 829 5.65 -32.70 9.08
N PRO A 830 6.38 -33.77 8.71
CA PRO A 830 7.60 -33.67 7.90
C PRO A 830 7.39 -33.00 6.53
N GLU A 831 6.17 -33.09 6.00
CA GLU A 831 5.74 -32.57 4.71
C GLU A 831 5.15 -31.15 4.77
N LEU A 832 4.99 -30.55 5.96
CA LEU A 832 4.44 -29.20 6.18
C LEU A 832 3.01 -29.01 5.59
N GLU A 833 2.16 -30.03 5.78
CA GLU A 833 0.81 -30.20 5.24
C GLU A 833 -0.05 -28.93 5.32
N ARG A 834 -0.80 -28.63 4.25
CA ARG A 834 -1.60 -27.40 4.13
C ARG A 834 -2.91 -27.49 4.92
N ILE A 835 -3.12 -26.54 5.84
CA ILE A 835 -4.32 -26.47 6.68
C ILE A 835 -5.35 -25.53 6.02
N PRO A 836 -6.40 -26.02 5.36
CA PRO A 836 -7.36 -25.16 4.63
C PRO A 836 -8.18 -24.28 5.57
N LYS A 837 -8.49 -23.04 5.14
CA LYS A 837 -9.48 -22.14 5.77
C LYS A 837 -10.77 -22.15 4.94
N PRO A 838 -11.75 -23.04 5.24
CA PRO A 838 -12.70 -23.47 4.21
C PRO A 838 -13.76 -22.43 3.83
N ALA A 839 -14.04 -21.44 4.70
CA ALA A 839 -15.00 -20.39 4.37
C ALA A 839 -14.42 -19.40 3.37
N SER A 840 -13.15 -19.02 3.52
CA SER A 840 -12.45 -18.18 2.54
C SER A 840 -12.14 -18.92 1.25
N ILE A 841 -11.66 -20.16 1.31
CA ILE A 841 -11.47 -21.03 0.14
C ILE A 841 -12.79 -21.19 -0.64
N GLY A 842 -13.89 -21.54 0.04
CA GLY A 842 -15.20 -21.70 -0.57
C GLY A 842 -15.81 -20.39 -1.11
N THR A 843 -15.37 -19.23 -0.62
CA THR A 843 -15.77 -17.92 -1.15
C THR A 843 -14.99 -17.59 -2.43
N ILE A 844 -13.66 -17.68 -2.41
CA ILE A 844 -12.81 -17.27 -3.54
C ILE A 844 -12.90 -18.25 -4.71
N SER A 845 -12.93 -19.56 -4.45
CA SER A 845 -13.07 -20.59 -5.49
C SER A 845 -14.41 -20.52 -6.23
N ALA A 846 -15.49 -20.14 -5.54
CA ALA A 846 -16.80 -19.95 -6.15
C ALA A 846 -16.88 -18.67 -7.00
N ILE A 847 -16.08 -17.64 -6.67
CA ILE A 847 -15.93 -16.42 -7.47
C ILE A 847 -15.11 -16.73 -8.74
N ALA A 848 -13.86 -17.18 -8.57
CA ALA A 848 -12.96 -17.49 -9.67
C ALA A 848 -13.52 -18.59 -10.60
N GLY A 849 -14.00 -19.69 -10.03
CA GLY A 849 -14.60 -20.81 -10.76
C GLY A 849 -15.96 -20.52 -11.42
N SER A 850 -16.58 -19.37 -11.16
CA SER A 850 -17.73 -18.87 -11.93
C SER A 850 -17.41 -17.65 -12.81
N ASN A 851 -16.18 -17.13 -12.72
CA ASN A 851 -15.72 -15.87 -13.31
C ASN A 851 -16.70 -14.70 -13.05
N GLY A 852 -17.17 -14.58 -11.81
CA GLY A 852 -18.25 -13.68 -11.43
C GLY A 852 -18.51 -13.65 -9.93
N LEU A 853 -19.56 -12.95 -9.50
CA LEU A 853 -19.98 -12.90 -8.10
C LEU A 853 -21.28 -13.70 -7.88
N PRO A 854 -21.21 -14.91 -7.31
CA PRO A 854 -22.40 -15.69 -6.99
C PRO A 854 -23.35 -14.95 -6.04
N LEU A 855 -24.63 -14.85 -6.40
CA LEU A 855 -25.63 -14.12 -5.61
C LEU A 855 -25.70 -14.58 -4.14
N TRP A 856 -25.47 -15.86 -3.85
CA TRP A 856 -25.49 -16.38 -2.48
C TRP A 856 -24.35 -15.82 -1.60
N ILE A 857 -23.19 -15.55 -2.18
CA ILE A 857 -22.07 -14.85 -1.50
C ILE A 857 -22.48 -13.42 -1.19
N LEU A 858 -23.12 -12.74 -2.14
CA LEU A 858 -23.58 -11.35 -1.95
C LEU A 858 -24.73 -11.24 -0.93
N GLU A 859 -25.67 -12.18 -0.94
CA GLU A 859 -26.74 -12.28 0.06
C GLU A 859 -26.21 -12.56 1.46
N GLN A 860 -25.06 -13.21 1.59
CA GLN A 860 -24.39 -13.46 2.87
C GLN A 860 -23.52 -12.28 3.32
N TYR A 861 -22.69 -11.73 2.43
CA TYR A 861 -21.58 -10.83 2.78
C TYR A 861 -21.72 -9.38 2.30
N VAL A 862 -22.72 -9.03 1.48
CA VAL A 862 -22.99 -7.62 1.08
C VAL A 862 -24.34 -7.15 1.64
N ARG A 863 -25.37 -7.99 1.60
CA ARG A 863 -26.74 -7.64 2.01
C ARG A 863 -26.92 -7.37 3.52
N ASN A 864 -26.05 -7.94 4.36
CA ASN A 864 -26.18 -7.95 5.82
C ASN A 864 -25.26 -6.92 6.53
N LEU A 865 -24.78 -5.92 5.80
CA LEU A 865 -23.70 -4.98 6.19
C LEU A 865 -24.17 -3.58 6.65
#